data_AF-X8DEU2-F1
#
_entry.id   AF-X8DEU2-F1
#
_cell.length_a   1.000
_cell.length_b   1.000
_cell.length_c   1.000
_cell.angle_alpha   90.00
_cell.angle_beta   90.00
_cell.angle_gamma   90.00
#
_symmetry.space_group_name_H-M   'P 1'
#
loop_
_entity.id
_entity.type
_entity.pdbx_description
1 polymer ?
#
loop_
_entity_poly.entity_id
_entity_poly.type
_entity_poly.pdbx_seq_one_letter_code
_entity_poly.pdbx_strand_id
1 'polypeptide(L)'
;MIDLKFLRENPDAVRASQRLRGEDPALVEVLLDADTARRAAISTADTLRAEQKAASKKVGKATPEERPALLAAATELAAQVKSAEAEQVVTETAFTEAHKAISNVVIDGVPAGGEQDFALRELVGEPQPIENPKDHVELGESLGLFDMERGAKVSGARFYFLTGYGALLQLGLLQLAVQTAVANGFTLLIPPVLVKPEIMGGTGFLGAHADEVYHLEEDDLYLVGTSEVPIAGYHSGEILDLNNGPLRYAGWSSCFRREAGSYGKDTRGIIRVHQFDKVEAFVYCKPEDAEVEHEKILGWERQMLGHIEVPYRVIDVAAGDLGSSAARKFDCEAWVPTQRAYRELTSTSNCTTFQARRLAVRYRDENGKPQIAATLNGTLATTRWLVAILENHQQPDGSVRVPRRWCPSSEPKCWSLNDRDVRGRAERAPHLVWLRSGRELRRPSRTGRRVGGFRERGHRSPAGTSAPKGIFPWYVPGADGFLGQFPLSQDETVLPESQTPLNLQIEPEVGLACRVNWRGDVVASLEPFALGAFNDCSIRRPNAPKISHKKNWGAASKGVARQFFEVSDLTPDGPTATLRLNCHLHTADGQEHEYGVDSPLLGYSYYGEVLLDWITERLDNQKGSADTPLEDVGALMVSAGHPEHVLIGIGATKYTPLGESTYLQAGDEAVVRVYSTESDAASELRQRVRTVR
;
A
#
# COMPACT_ATOMS: atom_id res chain seq x y z
N MET A 1 -7.95 26.28 10.57
CA MET A 1 -7.57 27.59 11.09
C MET A 1 -6.77 27.32 12.35
N ILE A 2 -6.19 28.32 13.01
CA ILE A 2 -5.49 28.09 14.30
C ILE A 2 -6.48 27.91 15.47
N ASP A 3 -6.00 27.43 16.61
CA ASP A 3 -6.82 27.34 17.83
C ASP A 3 -7.05 28.72 18.45
N LEU A 4 -8.31 29.17 18.52
CA LEU A 4 -8.67 30.45 19.14
C LEU A 4 -8.40 30.48 20.64
N LYS A 5 -8.39 29.34 21.33
CA LYS A 5 -8.03 29.29 22.75
C LYS A 5 -6.54 29.61 22.89
N PHE A 6 -5.70 28.92 22.10
CA PHE A 6 -4.27 29.17 22.08
C PHE A 6 -3.95 30.62 21.71
N LEU A 7 -4.61 31.17 20.69
CA LEU A 7 -4.48 32.58 20.31
C LEU A 7 -4.75 33.55 21.47
N ARG A 8 -5.84 33.32 22.23
CA ARG A 8 -6.24 34.18 23.35
C ARG A 8 -5.29 34.07 24.53
N GLU A 9 -4.79 32.87 24.81
CA GLU A 9 -3.90 32.60 25.94
C GLU A 9 -2.44 32.96 25.62
N ASN A 10 -2.03 32.89 24.35
CA ASN A 10 -0.63 33.04 23.90
C ASN A 10 -0.51 33.89 22.62
N PRO A 11 -1.05 35.13 22.57
CA PRO A 11 -1.04 35.93 21.35
C PRO A 11 0.39 36.27 20.88
N ASP A 12 1.33 36.47 21.80
CA ASP A 12 2.73 36.76 21.46
C ASP A 12 3.42 35.61 20.74
N ALA A 13 3.09 34.36 21.08
CA ALA A 13 3.62 33.18 20.38
C ALA A 13 3.10 33.14 18.94
N VAL A 14 1.82 33.47 18.72
CA VAL A 14 1.26 33.57 17.36
C VAL A 14 1.93 34.71 16.57
N ARG A 15 2.11 35.90 17.17
CA ARG A 15 2.83 37.02 16.53
C ARG A 15 4.26 36.64 16.15
N ALA A 16 4.98 35.98 17.06
CA ALA A 16 6.34 35.51 16.80
C ALA A 16 6.36 34.51 15.63
N SER A 17 5.42 33.57 15.58
CA SER A 17 5.28 32.64 14.46
C SER A 17 5.01 33.36 13.14
N GLN A 18 4.12 34.36 13.10
CA GLN A 18 3.85 35.09 11.84
C GLN A 18 5.09 35.87 11.38
N ARG A 19 5.86 36.47 12.31
CA ARG A 19 7.14 37.12 11.97
C ARG A 19 8.16 36.15 11.41
N LEU A 20 8.27 34.94 11.95
CA LEU A 20 9.17 33.90 11.43
C LEU A 20 8.81 33.54 9.99
N ARG A 21 7.51 33.46 9.67
CA ARG A 21 6.99 33.24 8.32
C ARG A 21 7.20 34.43 7.36
N GLY A 22 7.63 35.59 7.87
CA GLY A 22 7.65 36.83 7.08
C GLY A 22 6.26 37.41 6.81
N GLU A 23 5.24 36.94 7.53
CA GLU A 23 3.85 37.42 7.43
C GLU A 23 3.59 38.56 8.41
N ASP A 24 2.53 39.35 8.17
CA ASP A 24 2.21 40.51 9.00
C ASP A 24 1.68 40.09 10.39
N PRO A 25 2.42 40.35 11.48
CA PRO A 25 1.95 40.03 12.83
C PRO A 25 0.73 40.86 13.26
N ALA A 26 0.40 41.96 12.58
CA ALA A 26 -0.79 42.75 12.90
C ALA A 26 -2.10 42.01 12.60
N LEU A 27 -2.07 40.99 11.73
CA LEU A 27 -3.22 40.12 11.49
C LEU A 27 -3.70 39.41 12.77
N VAL A 28 -2.81 39.22 13.76
CA VAL A 28 -3.17 38.67 15.07
C VAL A 28 -4.14 39.58 15.81
N GLU A 29 -3.94 40.90 15.78
CA GLU A 29 -4.88 41.86 16.38
C GLU A 29 -6.21 41.87 15.63
N VAL A 30 -6.16 41.86 14.30
CA VAL A 30 -7.37 41.82 13.46
C VAL A 30 -8.24 40.62 13.82
N LEU A 31 -7.63 39.44 14.05
CA LEU A 31 -8.35 38.24 14.47
C LEU A 31 -8.85 38.33 15.92
N LEU A 32 -8.06 38.87 16.86
CA LEU A 32 -8.47 39.05 18.25
C LEU A 32 -9.66 40.00 18.40
N ASP A 33 -9.62 41.11 17.66
CA ASP A 33 -10.69 42.10 17.61
C ASP A 33 -11.95 41.51 16.98
N ALA A 34 -11.81 40.78 15.85
CA ALA A 34 -12.92 40.11 15.21
C ALA A 34 -13.55 39.02 16.09
N ASP A 35 -12.75 38.22 16.82
CA ASP A 35 -13.27 37.25 17.79
C ASP A 35 -14.01 37.93 18.94
N THR A 36 -13.51 39.07 19.42
CA THR A 36 -14.16 39.86 20.47
C THR A 36 -15.48 40.44 20.02
N ALA A 37 -15.51 41.07 18.83
CA ALA A 37 -16.73 41.61 18.23
C ALA A 37 -17.79 40.52 18.00
N ARG A 38 -17.38 39.37 17.45
CA ARG A 38 -18.27 38.21 17.22
C ARG A 38 -18.86 37.70 18.52
N ARG A 39 -18.06 37.52 19.58
CA ARG A 39 -18.57 37.07 20.90
C ARG A 39 -19.55 38.08 21.51
N ALA A 40 -19.28 39.38 21.38
CA ALA A 40 -20.18 40.44 21.86
C ALA A 40 -21.50 40.46 21.08
N ALA A 41 -21.47 40.30 19.76
CA ALA A 41 -22.65 40.23 18.90
C ALA A 41 -23.52 39.01 19.25
N ILE A 42 -22.92 37.83 19.42
CA ILE A 42 -23.61 36.61 19.86
C ILE A 42 -24.30 36.83 21.22
N SER A 43 -23.57 37.35 22.21
CA SER A 43 -24.12 37.60 23.54
C SER A 43 -25.29 38.59 23.52
N THR A 44 -25.19 39.62 22.68
CA THR A 44 -26.24 40.63 22.52
C THR A 44 -27.49 40.03 21.87
N ALA A 45 -27.32 39.27 20.78
CA ALA A 45 -28.41 38.59 20.10
C ALA A 45 -29.14 37.59 21.03
N ASP A 46 -28.39 36.79 21.79
CA ASP A 46 -28.97 35.82 22.72
C ASP A 46 -29.73 36.48 23.87
N THR A 47 -29.22 37.61 24.39
CA THR A 47 -29.91 38.42 25.40
C THR A 47 -31.24 38.96 24.86
N LEU A 48 -31.22 39.60 23.67
CA LEU A 48 -32.42 40.15 23.05
C LEU A 48 -33.45 39.07 22.69
N ARG A 49 -33.02 37.88 22.23
CA ARG A 49 -33.92 36.74 22.00
C ARG A 49 -34.58 36.27 23.29
N ALA A 50 -33.82 36.22 24.39
CA ALA A 50 -34.37 35.86 25.70
C ALA A 50 -35.40 36.88 26.19
N GLU A 51 -35.11 38.18 26.03
CA GLU A 51 -36.02 39.29 26.37
C GLU A 51 -37.28 39.27 25.52
N GLN A 52 -37.16 39.10 24.20
CA GLN A 52 -38.28 38.97 23.28
C GLN A 52 -39.17 37.80 23.68
N LYS A 53 -38.60 36.61 23.95
CA LYS A 53 -39.34 35.43 24.39
C LYS A 53 -40.06 35.67 25.72
N ALA A 54 -39.45 36.41 26.65
CA ALA A 54 -40.08 36.80 27.90
C ALA A 54 -41.23 37.80 27.67
N ALA A 55 -41.05 38.78 26.80
CA ALA A 55 -42.07 39.76 26.43
C ALA A 55 -43.28 39.11 25.73
N SER A 56 -43.06 38.19 24.78
CA SER A 56 -44.15 37.45 24.12
C SER A 56 -44.99 36.62 25.09
N LYS A 57 -44.35 36.04 26.14
CA LYS A 57 -45.08 35.35 27.21
C LYS A 57 -45.96 36.28 28.04
N LYS A 58 -45.54 37.53 28.25
CA LYS A 58 -46.33 38.54 28.97
C LYS A 58 -47.53 38.99 28.13
N VAL A 59 -47.36 39.17 26.81
CA VAL A 59 -48.47 39.49 25.88
C VAL A 59 -49.57 38.43 25.92
N GLY A 60 -49.22 37.14 26.01
CA GLY A 60 -50.17 36.04 26.12
C GLY A 60 -50.96 35.99 27.43
N LYS A 61 -50.54 36.75 28.46
CA LYS A 61 -51.17 36.81 29.80
C LYS A 61 -51.78 38.18 30.13
N ALA A 62 -51.71 39.14 29.20
CA ALA A 62 -52.09 40.53 29.42
C ALA A 62 -53.61 40.74 29.41
N THR A 63 -54.11 41.68 30.21
CA THR A 63 -55.51 42.14 30.12
C THR A 63 -55.72 42.99 28.85
N PRO A 64 -56.97 43.22 28.41
CA PRO A 64 -57.26 44.03 27.23
C PRO A 64 -56.66 45.45 27.26
N GLU A 65 -56.53 46.05 28.44
CA GLU A 65 -55.95 47.40 28.62
C GLU A 65 -54.41 47.41 28.54
N GLU A 66 -53.73 46.36 29.01
CA GLU A 66 -52.26 46.26 29.04
C GLU A 66 -51.67 45.76 27.71
N ARG A 67 -52.49 45.04 26.94
CA ARG A 67 -52.09 44.36 25.70
C ARG A 67 -51.49 45.29 24.64
N PRO A 68 -52.00 46.51 24.37
CA PRO A 68 -51.43 47.39 23.34
C PRO A 68 -50.00 47.82 23.63
N ALA A 69 -49.70 48.19 24.88
CA ALA A 69 -48.36 48.61 25.30
C ALA A 69 -47.36 47.45 25.23
N LEU A 70 -47.77 46.25 25.67
CA LEU A 70 -46.92 45.05 25.61
C LEU A 70 -46.69 44.58 24.17
N LEU A 71 -47.67 44.73 23.27
CA LEU A 71 -47.51 44.45 21.84
C LEU A 71 -46.53 45.42 21.18
N ALA A 72 -46.58 46.71 21.51
CA ALA A 72 -45.62 47.70 20.99
C ALA A 72 -44.20 47.36 21.45
N ALA A 73 -43.99 47.09 22.74
CA ALA A 73 -42.69 46.69 23.28
C ALA A 73 -42.16 45.38 22.68
N ALA A 74 -43.03 44.38 22.45
CA ALA A 74 -42.66 43.14 21.80
C ALA A 74 -42.28 43.32 20.33
N THR A 75 -42.93 44.28 19.63
CA THR A 75 -42.62 44.62 18.24
C THR A 75 -41.28 45.33 18.12
N GLU A 76 -40.99 46.25 19.04
CA GLU A 76 -39.68 46.92 19.14
C GLU A 76 -38.56 45.91 19.43
N LEU A 77 -38.76 45.01 20.40
CA LEU A 77 -37.80 43.92 20.68
C LEU A 77 -37.61 43.00 19.47
N ALA A 78 -38.65 42.74 18.68
CA ALA A 78 -38.51 41.97 17.45
C ALA A 78 -37.64 42.67 16.40
N ALA A 79 -37.75 44.00 16.28
CA ALA A 79 -36.88 44.79 15.41
C ALA A 79 -35.42 44.77 15.89
N GLN A 80 -35.20 44.89 17.19
CA GLN A 80 -33.86 44.82 17.81
C GLN A 80 -33.21 43.45 17.63
N VAL A 81 -33.96 42.35 17.84
CA VAL A 81 -33.47 40.99 17.56
C VAL A 81 -33.07 40.86 16.10
N LYS A 82 -33.90 41.33 15.16
CA LYS A 82 -33.57 41.28 13.72
C LYS A 82 -32.28 42.05 13.40
N SER A 83 -32.08 43.21 14.02
CA SER A 83 -30.84 44.00 13.85
C SER A 83 -29.63 43.29 14.43
N ALA A 84 -29.76 42.70 15.63
CA ALA A 84 -28.67 41.97 16.28
C ALA A 84 -28.30 40.69 15.53
N GLU A 85 -29.27 40.01 14.91
CA GLU A 85 -29.01 38.86 14.05
C GLU A 85 -28.28 39.24 12.75
N ALA A 86 -28.62 40.39 12.16
CA ALA A 86 -27.88 40.92 11.02
C ALA A 86 -26.43 41.25 11.39
N GLU A 87 -26.22 41.89 12.54
CA GLU A 87 -24.87 42.19 13.07
C GLU A 87 -24.07 40.90 13.37
N GLN A 88 -24.74 39.87 13.89
CA GLN A 88 -24.12 38.56 14.11
C GLN A 88 -23.59 37.96 12.79
N VAL A 89 -24.33 38.08 11.68
CA VAL A 89 -23.89 37.59 10.36
C VAL A 89 -22.68 38.39 9.84
N VAL A 90 -22.72 39.72 9.99
CA VAL A 90 -21.61 40.60 9.57
C VAL A 90 -20.34 40.27 10.36
N THR A 91 -20.43 40.19 11.69
CA THR A 91 -19.30 39.89 12.57
C THR A 91 -18.77 38.47 12.38
N GLU A 92 -19.63 37.48 12.13
CA GLU A 92 -19.21 36.10 11.81
C GLU A 92 -18.44 36.04 10.48
N THR A 93 -18.87 36.80 9.47
CA THR A 93 -18.18 36.88 8.18
C THR A 93 -16.80 37.52 8.34
N ALA A 94 -16.72 38.67 9.01
CA ALA A 94 -15.46 39.36 9.28
C ALA A 94 -14.49 38.49 10.11
N PHE A 95 -15.00 37.80 11.13
CA PHE A 95 -14.23 36.84 11.91
C PHE A 95 -13.70 35.68 11.05
N THR A 96 -14.54 35.09 10.21
CA THR A 96 -14.15 33.97 9.35
C THR A 96 -13.01 34.35 8.41
N GLU A 97 -13.09 35.53 7.79
CA GLU A 97 -12.04 36.02 6.89
C GLU A 97 -10.75 36.35 7.64
N ALA A 98 -10.83 37.02 8.79
CA ALA A 98 -9.67 37.27 9.64
C ALA A 98 -9.01 35.96 10.13
N HIS A 99 -9.82 34.93 10.43
CA HIS A 99 -9.30 33.65 10.92
C HIS A 99 -8.65 32.81 9.82
N LYS A 100 -9.16 32.91 8.59
CA LYS A 100 -8.56 32.26 7.43
C LYS A 100 -7.24 32.90 7.00
N ALA A 101 -7.09 34.21 7.22
CA ALA A 101 -5.88 34.97 6.88
C ALA A 101 -4.65 34.60 7.72
N ILE A 102 -4.83 33.94 8.87
CA ILE A 102 -3.72 33.48 9.70
C ILE A 102 -3.25 32.08 9.25
N SER A 103 -1.98 32.01 8.83
CA SER A 103 -1.26 30.76 8.60
C SER A 103 -1.06 29.97 9.89
N ASN A 104 -0.76 28.69 9.75
CA ASN A 104 -0.59 27.80 10.89
C ASN A 104 0.53 28.28 11.83
N VAL A 105 0.43 28.00 13.13
CA VAL A 105 1.51 28.33 14.07
C VAL A 105 2.66 27.36 13.86
N VAL A 106 3.88 27.87 13.69
CA VAL A 106 5.08 27.03 13.49
C VAL A 106 5.44 26.27 14.76
N ILE A 107 6.02 25.08 14.60
CA ILE A 107 6.60 24.32 15.72
C ILE A 107 7.94 24.95 16.13
N ASP A 108 8.27 24.87 17.41
CA ASP A 108 9.55 25.35 17.93
C ASP A 108 10.74 24.69 17.21
N GLY A 109 11.75 25.50 16.87
CA GLY A 109 12.96 25.05 16.18
C GLY A 109 12.92 25.12 14.65
N VAL A 110 11.79 25.51 14.04
CA VAL A 110 11.74 25.81 12.60
C VAL A 110 12.68 26.98 12.26
N PRO A 111 13.53 26.88 11.22
CA PRO A 111 14.42 27.96 10.81
C PRO A 111 13.63 29.22 10.39
N ALA A 112 14.15 30.40 10.72
CA ALA A 112 13.58 31.65 10.22
C ALA A 112 14.06 31.92 8.78
N GLY A 113 13.30 32.71 8.02
CA GLY A 113 13.72 33.17 6.69
C GLY A 113 12.98 32.49 5.54
N GLY A 114 13.51 32.65 4.33
CA GLY A 114 12.90 32.15 3.09
C GLY A 114 13.52 30.83 2.62
N GLU A 115 13.24 30.45 1.37
CA GLU A 115 13.66 29.19 0.73
C GLU A 115 15.15 28.83 0.93
N GLN A 116 16.05 29.82 0.97
CA GLN A 116 17.51 29.59 1.10
C GLN A 116 17.99 29.45 2.55
N ASP A 117 17.15 29.75 3.54
CA ASP A 117 17.51 29.77 4.96
C ASP A 117 17.20 28.43 5.67
N PHE A 118 17.02 27.35 4.90
CA PHE A 118 16.77 26.01 5.41
C PHE A 118 17.92 25.50 6.32
N ALA A 119 17.60 24.59 7.24
CA ALA A 119 18.63 23.88 8.02
C ALA A 119 18.88 22.49 7.42
N LEU A 120 20.15 22.16 7.13
CA LEU A 120 20.52 20.83 6.68
C LEU A 120 20.37 19.82 7.82
N ARG A 121 19.54 18.80 7.63
CA ARG A 121 19.37 17.71 8.60
C ARG A 121 20.28 16.52 8.30
N GLU A 122 20.36 16.14 7.03
CA GLU A 122 21.06 14.93 6.61
C GLU A 122 21.58 15.11 5.17
N LEU A 123 22.74 14.52 4.90
CA LEU A 123 23.31 14.40 3.56
C LEU A 123 23.62 12.92 3.30
N VAL A 124 23.08 12.36 2.23
CA VAL A 124 23.17 10.94 1.91
C VAL A 124 23.79 10.74 0.53
N GLY A 125 24.88 9.98 0.50
CA GLY A 125 25.67 9.73 -0.71
C GLY A 125 26.50 10.94 -1.14
N GLU A 126 27.30 10.75 -2.18
CA GLU A 126 28.13 11.80 -2.76
C GLU A 126 27.79 11.98 -4.25
N PRO A 127 27.48 13.21 -4.71
CA PRO A 127 27.34 13.52 -6.12
C PRO A 127 28.53 13.04 -6.94
N GLN A 128 28.29 12.11 -7.87
CA GLN A 128 29.34 11.62 -8.75
C GLN A 128 29.62 12.64 -9.86
N PRO A 129 30.88 12.94 -10.17
CA PRO A 129 31.22 13.80 -11.29
C PRO A 129 30.89 13.07 -12.60
N ILE A 130 30.00 13.66 -13.38
CA ILE A 130 29.68 13.21 -14.74
C ILE A 130 30.27 14.25 -15.69
N GLU A 131 31.15 13.82 -16.59
CA GLU A 131 31.76 14.71 -17.58
C GLU A 131 30.72 15.02 -18.67
N ASN A 132 30.48 16.32 -18.93
CA ASN A 132 29.49 16.81 -19.90
C ASN A 132 28.11 16.14 -19.75
N PRO A 133 27.45 16.24 -18.57
CA PRO A 133 26.20 15.54 -18.31
C PRO A 133 25.11 16.03 -19.26
N LYS A 134 24.36 15.09 -19.82
CA LYS A 134 23.15 15.39 -20.58
C LYS A 134 22.00 15.66 -19.63
N ASP A 135 21.14 16.60 -20.00
CA ASP A 135 19.93 16.87 -19.22
C ASP A 135 18.88 15.77 -19.43
N HIS A 136 17.94 15.67 -18.50
CA HIS A 136 16.88 14.66 -18.58
C HIS A 136 16.05 14.77 -19.86
N VAL A 137 15.94 15.95 -20.49
CA VAL A 137 15.18 16.13 -21.74
C VAL A 137 15.92 15.51 -22.91
N GLU A 138 17.21 15.80 -23.06
CA GLU A 138 18.06 15.20 -24.09
C GLU A 138 18.09 13.66 -23.95
N LEU A 139 18.26 13.16 -22.71
CA LEU A 139 18.21 11.72 -22.43
C LEU A 139 16.82 11.13 -22.72
N GLY A 140 15.76 11.79 -22.25
CA GLY A 140 14.39 11.33 -22.41
C GLY A 140 13.95 11.27 -23.87
N GLU A 141 14.28 12.28 -24.67
CA GLU A 141 13.94 12.34 -26.10
C GLU A 141 14.78 11.35 -26.91
N SER A 142 16.09 11.27 -26.66
CA SER A 142 16.97 10.33 -27.39
C SER A 142 16.62 8.86 -27.13
N LEU A 143 16.10 8.55 -25.94
CA LEU A 143 15.66 7.21 -25.55
C LEU A 143 14.15 6.97 -25.78
N GLY A 144 13.40 7.96 -26.28
CA GLY A 144 11.97 7.85 -26.53
C GLY A 144 11.13 7.60 -25.26
N LEU A 145 11.56 8.14 -24.12
CA LEU A 145 10.90 8.01 -22.80
C LEU A 145 9.79 9.04 -22.61
N PHE A 146 9.92 10.19 -23.26
CA PHE A 146 8.86 11.18 -23.34
C PHE A 146 8.97 12.05 -24.59
N ASP A 147 7.83 12.65 -24.95
CA ASP A 147 7.65 13.49 -26.13
C ASP A 147 7.13 14.86 -25.69
N MET A 148 8.05 15.82 -25.62
CA MET A 148 7.76 17.22 -25.25
C MET A 148 7.07 17.96 -26.40
N GLU A 149 7.47 17.71 -27.65
CA GLU A 149 6.95 18.41 -28.83
C GLU A 149 5.46 18.10 -29.02
N ARG A 150 5.07 16.82 -28.98
CA ARG A 150 3.66 16.43 -29.10
C ARG A 150 2.86 16.85 -27.87
N GLY A 151 3.45 16.89 -26.68
CA GLY A 151 2.82 17.47 -25.50
C GLY A 151 2.47 18.95 -25.71
N ALA A 152 3.45 19.74 -26.16
CA ALA A 152 3.26 21.15 -26.47
C ALA A 152 2.23 21.38 -27.57
N LYS A 153 2.25 20.55 -28.61
CA LYS A 153 1.29 20.61 -29.73
C LYS A 153 -0.15 20.35 -29.28
N VAL A 154 -0.38 19.44 -28.33
CA VAL A 154 -1.72 19.03 -27.91
C VAL A 154 -2.28 19.92 -26.80
N SER A 155 -1.45 20.30 -25.82
CA SER A 155 -1.91 20.95 -24.58
C SER A 155 -1.22 22.28 -24.25
N GLY A 156 -0.27 22.72 -25.09
CA GLY A 156 0.55 23.89 -24.83
C GLY A 156 1.80 23.58 -24.00
N ALA A 157 2.59 24.62 -23.68
CA ALA A 157 3.84 24.47 -22.93
C ALA A 157 3.63 23.75 -21.59
N ARG A 158 4.69 23.11 -21.06
CA ARG A 158 4.70 22.40 -19.78
C ARG A 158 3.78 21.17 -19.70
N PHE A 159 3.41 20.62 -20.86
CA PHE A 159 2.82 19.29 -21.02
C PHE A 159 3.74 18.39 -21.85
N TYR A 160 3.61 17.09 -21.65
CA TYR A 160 4.44 16.06 -22.25
C TYR A 160 3.65 14.74 -22.35
N PHE A 161 4.07 13.86 -23.25
CA PHE A 161 3.65 12.44 -23.20
C PHE A 161 4.79 11.63 -22.60
N LEU A 162 4.53 10.79 -21.60
CA LEU A 162 5.43 9.66 -21.32
C LEU A 162 5.18 8.55 -22.33
N THR A 163 6.24 7.94 -22.83
CA THR A 163 6.19 6.92 -23.88
C THR A 163 7.06 5.72 -23.55
N GLY A 164 6.69 4.55 -24.08
CA GLY A 164 7.49 3.32 -23.97
C GLY A 164 7.96 3.04 -22.54
N TYR A 165 9.28 2.85 -22.38
CA TYR A 165 9.90 2.59 -21.09
C TYR A 165 9.82 3.75 -20.09
N GLY A 166 9.65 5.00 -20.53
CA GLY A 166 9.46 6.13 -19.62
C GLY A 166 8.12 6.04 -18.88
N ALA A 167 7.06 5.67 -19.60
CA ALA A 167 5.76 5.39 -19.01
C ALA A 167 5.81 4.18 -18.07
N LEU A 168 6.48 3.10 -18.48
CA LEU A 168 6.63 1.90 -17.64
C LEU A 168 7.43 2.19 -16.36
N LEU A 169 8.49 3.00 -16.46
CA LEU A 169 9.31 3.40 -15.31
C LEU A 169 8.51 4.24 -14.31
N GLN A 170 7.68 5.18 -14.78
CA GLN A 170 6.76 5.91 -13.91
C GLN A 170 5.81 4.94 -13.18
N LEU A 171 5.16 4.04 -13.91
CA LEU A 171 4.22 3.09 -13.32
C LEU A 171 4.90 2.21 -12.27
N GLY A 172 6.10 1.68 -12.57
CA GLY A 172 6.90 0.90 -11.64
C GLY A 172 7.31 1.67 -10.39
N LEU A 173 7.66 2.95 -10.53
CA LEU A 173 8.02 3.83 -9.42
C LEU A 173 6.83 4.09 -8.49
N LEU A 174 5.70 4.52 -9.04
CA LEU A 174 4.49 4.79 -8.25
C LEU A 174 3.95 3.49 -7.63
N GLN A 175 4.07 2.37 -8.31
CA GLN A 175 3.68 1.08 -7.77
C GLN A 175 4.55 0.67 -6.56
N LEU A 176 5.86 0.92 -6.61
CA LEU A 176 6.74 0.69 -5.47
C LEU A 176 6.34 1.57 -4.28
N ALA A 177 6.02 2.84 -4.51
CA ALA A 177 5.54 3.73 -3.45
C ALA A 177 4.26 3.20 -2.79
N VAL A 178 3.31 2.68 -3.58
CA VAL A 178 2.10 2.02 -3.08
C VAL A 178 2.44 0.77 -2.27
N GLN A 179 3.35 -0.08 -2.74
CA GLN A 179 3.75 -1.29 -2.01
C GLN A 179 4.37 -0.93 -0.66
N THR A 180 5.28 0.05 -0.64
CA THR A 180 5.90 0.58 0.58
C THR A 180 4.82 1.10 1.54
N ALA A 181 3.86 1.87 1.05
CA ALA A 181 2.76 2.37 1.89
C ALA A 181 1.91 1.23 2.48
N VAL A 182 1.45 0.30 1.66
CA VAL A 182 0.59 -0.82 2.10
C VAL A 182 1.32 -1.71 3.11
N ALA A 183 2.61 -2.00 2.88
CA ALA A 183 3.44 -2.76 3.83
C ALA A 183 3.57 -2.06 5.19
N ASN A 184 3.40 -0.73 5.23
CA ASN A 184 3.47 0.08 6.44
C ASN A 184 2.07 0.45 7.00
N GLY A 185 1.03 -0.30 6.61
CA GLY A 185 -0.31 -0.19 7.19
C GLY A 185 -1.15 0.97 6.63
N PHE A 186 -0.78 1.52 5.47
CA PHE A 186 -1.60 2.50 4.78
C PHE A 186 -2.74 1.84 4.02
N THR A 187 -3.91 2.46 4.05
CA THR A 187 -5.01 2.12 3.14
C THR A 187 -4.81 2.84 1.81
N LEU A 188 -4.64 2.10 0.72
CA LEU A 188 -4.54 2.67 -0.63
C LEU A 188 -5.89 3.25 -1.08
N LEU A 189 -5.85 4.46 -1.61
CA LEU A 189 -6.97 5.18 -2.21
C LEU A 189 -6.59 5.66 -3.62
N ILE A 190 -7.59 5.67 -4.50
CA ILE A 190 -7.56 6.42 -5.76
C ILE A 190 -8.64 7.50 -5.61
N PRO A 191 -8.28 8.71 -5.15
CA PRO A 191 -9.27 9.73 -4.85
C PRO A 191 -9.79 10.45 -6.12
N PRO A 192 -10.97 11.10 -6.05
CA PRO A 192 -11.38 12.06 -7.07
C PRO A 192 -10.36 13.19 -7.21
N VAL A 193 -10.13 13.64 -8.45
CA VAL A 193 -9.22 14.77 -8.75
C VAL A 193 -9.96 16.11 -8.89
N LEU A 194 -11.28 16.10 -8.84
CA LEU A 194 -12.13 17.28 -8.76
C LEU A 194 -12.78 17.35 -7.39
N VAL A 195 -12.65 18.49 -6.72
CA VAL A 195 -13.19 18.70 -5.37
C VAL A 195 -13.98 19.98 -5.27
N LYS A 196 -14.89 20.03 -4.30
CA LYS A 196 -15.71 21.21 -4.01
C LYS A 196 -14.90 22.33 -3.34
N PRO A 197 -15.34 23.60 -3.41
CA PRO A 197 -14.63 24.74 -2.83
C PRO A 197 -14.35 24.57 -1.33
N GLU A 198 -15.28 24.02 -0.56
CA GLU A 198 -15.11 23.81 0.88
C GLU A 198 -13.97 22.82 1.22
N ILE A 199 -13.71 21.85 0.35
CA ILE A 199 -12.61 20.87 0.54
C ILE A 199 -11.27 21.48 0.15
N MET A 200 -11.22 22.21 -0.97
CA MET A 200 -10.02 22.93 -1.40
C MET A 200 -9.64 24.03 -0.40
N GLY A 201 -10.61 24.80 0.08
CA GLY A 201 -10.40 25.81 1.11
C GLY A 201 -10.06 25.20 2.47
N GLY A 202 -10.54 23.99 2.75
CA GLY A 202 -10.29 23.28 4.00
C GLY A 202 -8.82 22.92 4.22
N THR A 203 -8.08 22.69 3.16
CA THR A 203 -6.65 22.35 3.19
C THR A 203 -5.73 23.56 3.17
N GLY A 204 -6.26 24.76 2.87
CA GLY A 204 -5.52 26.03 2.86
C GLY A 204 -5.04 26.48 1.48
N PHE A 205 -5.46 25.82 0.40
CA PHE A 205 -5.08 26.18 -0.97
C PHE A 205 -5.92 27.34 -1.55
N LEU A 206 -7.16 27.55 -1.09
CA LEU A 206 -7.91 28.76 -1.44
C LEU A 206 -7.47 29.93 -0.55
N GLY A 207 -6.94 30.99 -1.16
CA GLY A 207 -6.29 32.12 -0.51
C GLY A 207 -5.09 32.59 -1.33
N ALA A 208 -3.92 32.69 -0.69
CA ALA A 208 -2.67 33.12 -1.36
C ALA A 208 -2.26 32.25 -2.56
N HIS A 209 -2.67 30.97 -2.58
CA HIS A 209 -2.33 30.02 -3.66
C HIS A 209 -3.47 29.80 -4.66
N ALA A 210 -4.56 30.58 -4.60
CA ALA A 210 -5.72 30.37 -5.48
C ALA A 210 -5.34 30.46 -6.98
N ASP A 211 -4.41 31.35 -7.33
CA ASP A 211 -3.94 31.52 -8.70
C ASP A 211 -3.19 30.29 -9.25
N GLU A 212 -2.71 29.40 -8.38
CA GLU A 212 -2.01 28.16 -8.74
C GLU A 212 -2.95 26.99 -9.03
N VAL A 213 -4.25 27.13 -8.76
CA VAL A 213 -5.25 26.04 -8.85
C VAL A 213 -6.14 26.23 -10.08
N TYR A 214 -6.43 25.15 -10.81
CA TYR A 214 -7.42 25.19 -11.88
C TYR A 214 -8.84 25.10 -11.30
N HIS A 215 -9.70 26.05 -11.69
CA HIS A 215 -11.13 26.10 -11.35
C HIS A 215 -11.97 25.87 -12.60
N LEU A 216 -12.98 24.99 -12.48
CA LEU A 216 -13.99 24.73 -13.49
C LEU A 216 -15.25 25.50 -13.07
N GLU A 217 -15.40 26.71 -13.61
CA GLU A 217 -16.43 27.68 -13.19
C GLU A 217 -17.86 27.15 -13.35
N GLU A 218 -18.14 26.39 -14.41
CA GLU A 218 -19.49 25.88 -14.72
C GLU A 218 -20.00 24.86 -13.68
N ASP A 219 -19.09 24.07 -13.12
CA ASP A 219 -19.41 23.01 -12.13
C ASP A 219 -19.12 23.45 -10.69
N ASP A 220 -18.44 24.58 -10.51
CA ASP A 220 -17.83 25.04 -9.26
C ASP A 220 -16.96 23.96 -8.58
N LEU A 221 -16.04 23.38 -9.37
CA LEU A 221 -15.10 22.36 -8.93
C LEU A 221 -13.65 22.76 -9.21
N TYR A 222 -12.74 22.29 -8.38
CA TYR A 222 -11.31 22.56 -8.51
C TYR A 222 -10.54 21.28 -8.82
N LEU A 223 -9.61 21.34 -9.78
CA LEU A 223 -8.64 20.26 -9.96
C LEU A 223 -7.59 20.31 -8.85
N VAL A 224 -7.27 19.14 -8.31
CA VAL A 224 -6.35 19.03 -7.17
C VAL A 224 -4.90 18.98 -7.64
N GLY A 225 -4.02 19.75 -6.97
CA GLY A 225 -2.57 19.71 -7.17
C GLY A 225 -1.85 18.61 -6.37
N THR A 226 -2.61 17.83 -5.60
CA THR A 226 -2.16 16.72 -4.75
C THR A 226 -3.36 15.90 -4.28
N SER A 227 -3.20 14.58 -4.10
CA SER A 227 -4.21 13.71 -3.46
C SER A 227 -4.42 14.02 -1.97
N GLU A 228 -3.56 14.83 -1.36
CA GLU A 228 -3.75 15.39 -0.01
C GLU A 228 -5.13 16.05 0.14
N VAL A 229 -5.55 16.88 -0.84
CA VAL A 229 -6.81 17.64 -0.75
C VAL A 229 -8.05 16.76 -0.60
N PRO A 230 -8.31 15.80 -1.52
CA PRO A 230 -9.47 14.94 -1.40
C PRO A 230 -9.36 13.98 -0.21
N ILE A 231 -8.14 13.57 0.20
CA ILE A 231 -7.97 12.71 1.37
C ILE A 231 -8.23 13.47 2.66
N ALA A 232 -7.74 14.71 2.80
CA ALA A 232 -8.06 15.57 3.95
C ALA A 232 -9.56 15.80 4.09
N GLY A 233 -10.27 15.95 2.97
CA GLY A 233 -11.73 16.07 2.92
C GLY A 233 -12.49 14.76 3.16
N TYR A 234 -11.84 13.59 3.10
CA TYR A 234 -12.49 12.28 3.14
C TYR A 234 -13.31 12.06 4.41
N HIS A 235 -12.84 12.59 5.53
CA HIS A 235 -13.50 12.53 6.84
C HIS A 235 -14.11 13.87 7.28
N SER A 236 -14.39 14.78 6.34
CA SER A 236 -14.95 16.09 6.67
C SER A 236 -16.25 15.97 7.48
N GLY A 237 -16.31 16.67 8.62
CA GLY A 237 -17.43 16.64 9.55
C GLY A 237 -17.53 15.41 10.45
N GLU A 238 -16.61 14.44 10.35
CA GLU A 238 -16.65 13.19 11.10
C GLU A 238 -15.97 13.26 12.49
N ILE A 239 -16.33 12.30 13.34
CA ILE A 239 -15.61 12.00 14.60
C ILE A 239 -14.98 10.62 14.45
N LEU A 240 -13.67 10.61 14.28
CA LEU A 240 -12.83 9.44 14.05
C LEU A 240 -12.63 8.60 15.31
N ASP A 241 -12.42 7.31 15.11
CA ASP A 241 -11.90 6.40 16.13
C ASP A 241 -10.38 6.26 15.96
N LEU A 242 -9.62 6.88 16.86
CA LEU A 242 -8.15 6.84 16.89
C LEU A 242 -7.62 6.01 18.08
N ASN A 243 -8.46 5.15 18.68
CA ASN A 243 -8.06 4.33 19.82
C ASN A 243 -7.06 3.23 19.44
N ASN A 244 -7.10 2.76 18.19
CA ASN A 244 -6.18 1.75 17.67
C ASN A 244 -4.98 2.37 16.92
N GLY A 245 -4.70 3.64 17.18
CA GLY A 245 -3.63 4.39 16.53
C GLY A 245 -4.11 5.25 15.35
N PRO A 246 -3.16 5.79 14.57
CA PRO A 246 -3.45 6.73 13.49
C PRO A 246 -4.11 6.06 12.28
N LEU A 247 -4.96 6.79 11.57
CA LEU A 247 -5.48 6.39 10.27
C LEU A 247 -4.51 6.85 9.18
N ARG A 248 -3.95 5.91 8.43
CA ARG A 248 -2.96 6.17 7.36
C ARG A 248 -3.55 5.84 6.00
N TYR A 249 -3.44 6.76 5.06
CA TYR A 249 -3.96 6.65 3.69
C TYR A 249 -2.88 6.96 2.66
N ALA A 250 -2.82 6.18 1.59
CA ALA A 250 -1.92 6.42 0.47
C ALA A 250 -2.76 6.75 -0.78
N GLY A 251 -2.63 7.95 -1.33
CA GLY A 251 -3.41 8.42 -2.48
C GLY A 251 -2.64 8.43 -3.77
N TRP A 252 -3.01 7.59 -4.74
CA TRP A 252 -2.53 7.72 -6.12
C TRP A 252 -3.45 8.64 -6.90
N SER A 253 -2.94 9.76 -7.43
CA SER A 253 -3.70 10.58 -8.38
C SER A 253 -2.81 11.33 -9.38
N SER A 254 -3.41 11.71 -10.51
CA SER A 254 -2.89 12.83 -11.30
C SER A 254 -3.13 14.13 -10.53
N CYS A 255 -2.16 15.04 -10.64
CA CYS A 255 -2.06 16.29 -9.93
C CYS A 255 -1.94 17.43 -10.92
N PHE A 256 -2.67 18.53 -10.69
CA PHE A 256 -2.78 19.65 -11.62
C PHE A 256 -2.37 20.96 -10.95
N ARG A 257 -1.46 21.70 -11.58
CA ARG A 257 -1.00 23.02 -11.10
C ARG A 257 -0.94 24.01 -12.25
N ARG A 258 -1.43 25.23 -12.04
CA ARG A 258 -1.35 26.29 -13.06
C ARG A 258 0.07 26.83 -13.22
N GLU A 259 0.94 26.61 -12.24
CA GLU A 259 2.33 27.11 -12.25
C GLU A 259 2.42 28.61 -12.58
N ALA A 260 1.40 29.37 -12.14
CA ALA A 260 1.31 30.81 -12.31
C ALA A 260 2.45 31.50 -11.55
N GLY A 261 3.05 32.55 -12.12
CA GLY A 261 4.14 33.30 -11.47
C GLY A 261 5.55 32.73 -11.63
N SER A 262 5.71 31.51 -12.18
CA SER A 262 7.02 30.88 -12.40
C SER A 262 7.69 31.25 -13.74
N TYR A 263 7.43 32.46 -14.26
CA TYR A 263 7.91 32.89 -15.59
C TYR A 263 9.44 32.75 -15.70
N GLY A 264 9.89 31.90 -16.63
CA GLY A 264 11.30 31.69 -16.96
C GLY A 264 12.10 30.73 -16.06
N LYS A 265 11.51 30.17 -14.99
CA LYS A 265 12.17 29.18 -14.12
C LYS A 265 11.75 27.75 -14.48
N ASP A 266 12.74 26.86 -14.66
CA ASP A 266 12.57 25.41 -14.92
C ASP A 266 11.54 25.09 -16.01
N THR A 267 11.48 25.91 -17.06
CA THR A 267 10.43 25.83 -18.10
C THR A 267 10.64 24.69 -19.10
N ARG A 268 11.79 24.02 -19.04
CA ARG A 268 12.19 22.94 -19.95
C ARG A 268 12.15 21.60 -19.20
N GLY A 269 11.50 20.62 -19.81
CA GLY A 269 11.42 19.25 -19.29
C GLY A 269 10.26 19.00 -18.34
N ILE A 270 10.45 18.08 -17.39
CA ILE A 270 9.37 17.51 -16.55
C ILE A 270 9.51 17.83 -15.05
N ILE A 271 10.32 18.82 -14.68
CA ILE A 271 10.49 19.27 -13.27
C ILE A 271 9.26 20.06 -12.80
N ARG A 272 8.82 21.01 -13.63
CA ARG A 272 7.71 21.93 -13.34
C ARG A 272 6.71 21.89 -14.50
N VAL A 273 5.60 21.19 -14.27
CA VAL A 273 4.61 20.82 -15.30
C VAL A 273 3.20 21.03 -14.81
N HIS A 274 2.26 21.20 -15.74
CA HIS A 274 0.85 21.41 -15.38
C HIS A 274 0.15 20.14 -14.87
N GLN A 275 0.63 18.97 -15.30
CA GLN A 275 0.10 17.67 -14.91
C GLN A 275 1.25 16.72 -14.60
N PHE A 276 1.15 16.01 -13.48
CA PHE A 276 2.06 14.95 -13.06
C PHE A 276 1.31 13.93 -12.20
N ASP A 277 1.89 12.75 -11.97
CA ASP A 277 1.32 11.74 -11.08
C ASP A 277 2.09 11.68 -9.76
N LYS A 278 1.37 11.36 -8.67
CA LYS A 278 1.92 11.30 -7.32
C LYS A 278 1.24 10.23 -6.47
N VAL A 279 2.02 9.60 -5.59
CA VAL A 279 1.53 8.81 -4.46
C VAL A 279 1.78 9.60 -3.18
N GLU A 280 0.71 10.06 -2.55
CA GLU A 280 0.75 10.86 -1.32
C GLU A 280 0.45 9.99 -0.09
N ALA A 281 1.27 10.06 0.94
CA ALA A 281 0.93 9.62 2.28
C ALA A 281 0.10 10.70 2.98
N PHE A 282 -0.98 10.32 3.65
CA PHE A 282 -1.78 11.19 4.49
C PHE A 282 -2.14 10.49 5.79
N VAL A 283 -2.06 11.20 6.92
CA VAL A 283 -2.30 10.62 8.24
C VAL A 283 -3.25 11.50 9.05
N TYR A 284 -4.25 10.88 9.66
CA TYR A 284 -5.01 11.45 10.78
C TYR A 284 -4.54 10.79 12.08
N CYS A 285 -4.14 11.59 13.07
CA CYS A 285 -3.65 11.10 14.35
C CYS A 285 -4.10 12.00 15.51
N LYS A 286 -3.81 11.58 16.74
CA LYS A 286 -3.94 12.46 17.90
C LYS A 286 -2.81 13.50 17.87
N PRO A 287 -3.02 14.75 18.32
CA PRO A 287 -1.99 15.79 18.30
C PRO A 287 -0.66 15.39 18.93
N GLU A 288 -0.69 14.63 20.02
CA GLU A 288 0.50 14.11 20.72
C GLU A 288 1.33 13.11 19.90
N ASP A 289 0.74 12.47 18.89
CA ASP A 289 1.42 11.50 18.02
C ASP A 289 1.99 12.16 16.74
N ALA A 290 1.65 13.43 16.47
CA ALA A 290 1.89 14.06 15.18
C ALA A 290 3.38 14.12 14.81
N GLU A 291 4.25 14.55 15.73
CA GLU A 291 5.70 14.61 15.45
C GLU A 291 6.31 13.23 15.16
N VAL A 292 5.85 12.19 15.87
CA VAL A 292 6.31 10.81 15.64
C VAL A 292 5.85 10.30 14.27
N GLU A 293 4.62 10.60 13.87
CA GLU A 293 4.13 10.25 12.53
C GLU A 293 4.84 11.05 11.43
N HIS A 294 5.22 12.31 11.68
CA HIS A 294 5.98 13.13 10.72
C HIS A 294 7.34 12.50 10.40
N GLU A 295 8.07 12.08 11.43
CA GLU A 295 9.36 11.40 11.28
C GLU A 295 9.21 10.02 10.62
N LYS A 296 8.09 9.32 10.82
CA LYS A 296 7.81 8.06 10.09
C LYS A 296 7.58 8.31 8.60
N ILE A 297 6.83 9.35 8.24
CA ILE A 297 6.63 9.73 6.84
C ILE A 297 7.97 10.06 6.19
N LEU A 298 8.81 10.88 6.84
CA LEU A 298 10.17 11.15 6.38
C LEU A 298 11.00 9.86 6.24
N GLY A 299 10.85 8.90 7.15
CA GLY A 299 11.47 7.58 7.07
C GLY A 299 11.09 6.81 5.79
N TRP A 300 9.82 6.80 5.42
CA TRP A 300 9.34 6.15 4.19
C TRP A 300 9.77 6.89 2.92
N GLU A 301 9.83 8.23 2.95
CA GLU A 301 10.40 9.02 1.85
C GLU A 301 11.87 8.68 1.64
N ARG A 302 12.67 8.62 2.71
CA ARG A 302 14.08 8.19 2.65
C ARG A 302 14.25 6.76 2.15
N GLN A 303 13.37 5.85 2.58
CA GLN A 303 13.36 4.47 2.07
C GLN A 303 13.16 4.45 0.56
N MET A 304 12.18 5.21 0.05
CA MET A 304 11.91 5.31 -1.38
C MET A 304 13.06 5.95 -2.16
N LEU A 305 13.69 7.00 -1.60
CA LEU A 305 14.88 7.62 -2.21
C LEU A 305 16.07 6.66 -2.26
N GLY A 306 16.24 5.82 -1.22
CA GLY A 306 17.22 4.74 -1.23
C GLY A 306 17.04 3.75 -2.40
N HIS A 307 15.80 3.51 -2.83
CA HIS A 307 15.52 2.62 -3.96
C HIS A 307 15.87 3.22 -5.33
N ILE A 308 15.88 4.55 -5.48
CA ILE A 308 16.32 5.20 -6.73
C ILE A 308 17.82 5.43 -6.81
N GLU A 309 18.58 5.16 -5.74
CA GLU A 309 20.04 5.16 -5.74
C GLU A 309 20.68 6.51 -6.14
N VAL A 310 20.06 7.65 -5.77
CA VAL A 310 20.60 8.99 -6.05
C VAL A 310 21.14 9.66 -4.79
N PRO A 311 22.17 10.53 -4.88
CA PRO A 311 22.59 11.34 -3.75
C PRO A 311 21.53 12.41 -3.46
N TYR A 312 21.21 12.60 -2.19
CA TYR A 312 20.18 13.54 -1.75
C TYR A 312 20.53 14.16 -0.40
N ARG A 313 19.83 15.24 -0.07
CA ARG A 313 19.84 15.87 1.25
C ARG A 313 18.45 15.96 1.83
N VAL A 314 18.36 15.98 3.15
CA VAL A 314 17.13 16.27 3.88
C VAL A 314 17.28 17.64 4.54
N ILE A 315 16.33 18.52 4.30
CA ILE A 315 16.32 19.88 4.85
C ILE A 315 15.11 20.10 5.77
N ASP A 316 15.31 20.92 6.81
CA ASP A 316 14.24 21.54 7.58
C ASP A 316 13.89 22.87 6.93
N VAL A 317 12.68 22.95 6.39
CA VAL A 317 12.24 24.08 5.58
C VAL A 317 12.03 25.30 6.46
N ALA A 318 12.55 26.44 6.04
CA ALA A 318 12.40 27.69 6.78
C ALA A 318 10.93 28.16 6.82
N ALA A 319 10.58 28.88 7.88
CA ALA A 319 9.20 29.28 8.17
C ALA A 319 8.52 30.04 7.02
N GLY A 320 9.24 30.87 6.27
CA GLY A 320 8.71 31.62 5.13
C GLY A 320 8.41 30.77 3.89
N ASP A 321 8.84 29.52 3.86
CA ASP A 321 8.63 28.57 2.74
C ASP A 321 7.76 27.36 3.13
N LEU A 322 7.17 27.36 4.33
CA LEU A 322 6.29 26.29 4.79
C LEU A 322 4.93 26.24 4.06
N GLY A 323 4.51 27.34 3.45
CA GLY A 323 3.13 27.56 3.06
C GLY A 323 2.18 27.73 4.26
N SER A 324 0.89 27.94 3.98
CA SER A 324 -0.08 28.36 5.00
C SER A 324 -0.46 27.26 6.01
N SER A 325 -0.37 25.98 5.61
CA SER A 325 -0.92 24.85 6.38
C SER A 325 0.08 24.13 7.27
N ALA A 326 1.33 23.98 6.84
CA ALA A 326 2.36 23.24 7.56
C ALA A 326 2.84 24.03 8.78
N ALA A 327 2.94 23.39 9.94
CA ALA A 327 3.62 23.93 11.12
C ALA A 327 5.12 23.61 11.10
N ARG A 328 5.51 22.54 10.40
CA ARG A 328 6.89 22.13 10.11
C ARG A 328 6.89 21.25 8.86
N LYS A 329 7.93 21.36 8.04
CA LYS A 329 8.06 20.65 6.77
C LYS A 329 9.50 20.19 6.57
N PHE A 330 9.67 18.97 6.07
CA PHE A 330 10.96 18.43 5.65
C PHE A 330 10.92 18.11 4.17
N ASP A 331 11.93 18.57 3.45
CA ASP A 331 12.07 18.25 2.03
C ASP A 331 13.26 17.34 1.82
N CYS A 332 13.07 16.31 1.00
CA CYS A 332 14.17 15.52 0.49
C CYS A 332 14.49 15.98 -0.94
N GLU A 333 15.70 16.47 -1.13
CA GLU A 333 16.15 17.06 -2.37
C GLU A 333 17.26 16.22 -2.98
N ALA A 334 17.08 15.75 -4.21
CA ALA A 334 18.08 14.95 -4.91
C ALA A 334 19.00 15.82 -5.76
N TRP A 335 20.25 15.39 -5.91
CA TRP A 335 21.23 16.05 -6.77
C TRP A 335 20.82 15.98 -8.24
N VAL A 336 20.92 17.09 -8.96
CA VAL A 336 20.67 17.17 -10.41
C VAL A 336 21.97 17.60 -11.09
N PRO A 337 22.71 16.67 -11.73
CA PRO A 337 24.04 16.91 -12.28
C PRO A 337 24.16 18.12 -13.22
N THR A 338 23.22 18.30 -14.14
CA THR A 338 23.27 19.40 -15.10
C THR A 338 23.08 20.77 -14.45
N GLN A 339 22.32 20.82 -13.37
CA GLN A 339 22.02 22.05 -12.64
C GLN A 339 23.01 22.34 -11.52
N ARG A 340 23.84 21.35 -11.15
CA ARG A 340 24.79 21.42 -10.02
C ARG A 340 24.10 21.88 -8.74
N ALA A 341 22.89 21.38 -8.51
CA ALA A 341 22.05 21.77 -7.39
C ALA A 341 21.21 20.57 -6.92
N TYR A 342 20.79 20.63 -5.65
CA TYR A 342 19.76 19.74 -5.13
C TYR A 342 18.38 20.29 -5.50
N ARG A 343 17.45 19.39 -5.85
CA ARG A 343 16.06 19.70 -6.21
C ARG A 343 15.08 18.83 -5.44
N GLU A 344 14.04 19.45 -4.92
CA GLU A 344 12.94 18.80 -4.21
C GLU A 344 12.34 17.64 -5.02
N LEU A 345 12.41 16.45 -4.44
CA LEU A 345 11.71 15.26 -4.91
C LEU A 345 10.54 14.86 -4.00
N THR A 346 10.67 15.11 -2.69
CA THR A 346 9.60 14.90 -1.71
C THR A 346 9.53 16.04 -0.72
N SER A 347 8.37 16.14 -0.10
CA SER A 347 8.05 17.04 0.98
C SER A 347 7.12 16.29 1.92
N THR A 348 7.37 16.36 3.22
CA THR A 348 6.42 15.94 4.26
C THR A 348 6.15 17.05 5.26
N SER A 349 4.87 17.26 5.57
CA SER A 349 4.41 18.32 6.46
C SER A 349 3.61 17.80 7.65
N ASN A 350 3.86 18.38 8.82
CA ASN A 350 2.97 18.31 9.97
C ASN A 350 2.07 19.53 9.96
N CYS A 351 0.77 19.34 9.68
CA CYS A 351 -0.21 20.42 9.65
C CYS A 351 -0.87 20.64 11.02
N THR A 352 -0.48 19.90 12.06
CA THR A 352 -1.09 19.91 13.40
C THR A 352 -2.62 19.80 13.26
N THR A 353 -3.39 20.63 13.95
CA THR A 353 -4.86 20.64 13.87
C THR A 353 -5.41 21.56 12.77
N PHE A 354 -4.57 22.21 11.96
CA PHE A 354 -4.97 23.34 11.09
C PHE A 354 -6.03 22.97 10.05
N GLN A 355 -5.81 21.86 9.33
CA GLN A 355 -6.74 21.37 8.30
C GLN A 355 -7.97 20.73 8.93
N ALA A 356 -7.78 19.90 9.96
CA ALA A 356 -8.87 19.27 10.69
C ALA A 356 -9.85 20.29 11.31
N ARG A 357 -9.38 21.47 11.77
CA ARG A 357 -10.26 22.56 12.21
C ARG A 357 -11.12 23.13 11.09
N ARG A 358 -10.58 23.31 9.88
CA ARG A 358 -11.34 23.81 8.72
C ARG A 358 -12.34 22.79 8.20
N LEU A 359 -11.99 21.51 8.28
CA LEU A 359 -12.78 20.39 7.78
C LEU A 359 -13.64 19.73 8.88
N ALA A 360 -13.67 20.31 10.08
CA ALA A 360 -14.41 19.83 11.24
C ALA A 360 -14.14 18.35 11.63
N VAL A 361 -12.92 17.85 11.36
CA VAL A 361 -12.51 16.47 11.66
C VAL A 361 -12.08 16.36 13.11
N ARG A 362 -12.75 15.48 13.85
CA ARG A 362 -12.55 15.30 15.30
C ARG A 362 -12.26 13.85 15.63
N TYR A 363 -11.87 13.59 16.87
CA TYR A 363 -11.83 12.26 17.49
C TYR A 363 -12.36 12.35 18.93
N ARG A 364 -12.58 11.22 19.60
CA ARG A 364 -12.91 11.23 21.04
C ARG A 364 -11.68 10.93 21.87
N ASP A 365 -11.42 11.77 22.87
CA ASP A 365 -10.41 11.49 23.89
C ASP A 365 -10.86 10.35 24.83
N GLU A 366 -9.99 9.99 25.78
CA GLU A 366 -10.23 8.94 26.77
C GLU A 366 -11.47 9.20 27.65
N ASN A 367 -11.89 10.47 27.77
CA ASN A 367 -13.08 10.89 28.51
C ASN A 367 -14.33 11.00 27.62
N GLY A 368 -14.24 10.58 26.35
CA GLY A 368 -15.32 10.64 25.37
C GLY A 368 -15.59 12.04 24.81
N LYS A 369 -14.76 13.05 25.15
CA LYS A 369 -14.95 14.43 24.67
C LYS A 369 -14.39 14.57 23.25
N PRO A 370 -15.12 15.25 22.34
CA PRO A 370 -14.60 15.53 21.01
C PRO A 370 -13.38 16.46 21.07
N GLN A 371 -12.27 16.01 20.49
CA GLN A 371 -11.04 16.76 20.26
C GLN A 371 -10.78 16.89 18.77
N ILE A 372 -10.00 17.89 18.35
CA ILE A 372 -9.63 18.04 16.93
C ILE A 372 -8.44 17.12 16.61
N ALA A 373 -8.53 16.35 15.53
CA ALA A 373 -7.44 15.50 15.07
C ALA A 373 -6.27 16.32 14.50
N ALA A 374 -5.07 15.75 14.49
CA ALA A 374 -3.96 16.28 13.72
C ALA A 374 -3.88 15.63 12.34
N THR A 375 -3.38 16.38 11.35
CA THR A 375 -3.17 15.89 9.98
C THR A 375 -1.72 16.05 9.55
N LEU A 376 -1.24 15.07 8.79
CA LEU A 376 0.08 15.06 8.17
C LEU A 376 -0.02 14.58 6.74
N ASN A 377 0.91 15.03 5.91
CA ASN A 377 1.04 14.59 4.52
C ASN A 377 2.51 14.36 4.15
N GLY A 378 2.76 13.59 3.10
CA GLY A 378 4.09 13.45 2.50
C GLY A 378 4.09 12.78 1.14
N THR A 379 5.10 13.07 0.33
CA THR A 379 5.21 12.55 -1.05
C THR A 379 6.04 11.28 -1.07
N LEU A 380 5.42 10.13 -1.33
CA LEU A 380 6.16 8.84 -1.40
C LEU A 380 6.83 8.62 -2.76
N ALA A 381 6.24 9.12 -3.84
CA ALA A 381 6.86 9.21 -5.16
C ALA A 381 6.07 10.14 -6.08
N THR A 382 6.74 10.73 -7.06
CA THR A 382 6.11 11.52 -8.11
C THR A 382 6.87 11.40 -9.44
N THR A 383 6.23 11.75 -10.56
CA THR A 383 6.84 11.77 -11.89
C THR A 383 8.18 12.52 -11.94
N ARG A 384 8.34 13.60 -11.16
CA ARG A 384 9.57 14.41 -11.11
C ARG A 384 10.83 13.58 -10.82
N TRP A 385 10.71 12.46 -10.12
CA TRP A 385 11.84 11.60 -9.77
C TRP A 385 12.56 11.02 -11.00
N LEU A 386 11.86 10.90 -12.14
CA LEU A 386 12.47 10.51 -13.40
C LEU A 386 13.65 11.43 -13.77
N VAL A 387 13.60 12.71 -13.42
CA VAL A 387 14.70 13.66 -13.67
C VAL A 387 15.98 13.23 -12.96
N ALA A 388 15.88 12.98 -11.65
CA ALA A 388 17.03 12.56 -10.86
C ALA A 388 17.55 11.19 -11.30
N ILE A 389 16.65 10.25 -11.63
CA ILE A 389 17.04 8.92 -12.14
C ILE A 389 17.81 9.06 -13.45
N LEU A 390 17.27 9.79 -14.43
CA LEU A 390 17.86 9.92 -15.76
C LEU A 390 19.24 10.58 -15.68
N GLU A 391 19.35 11.71 -14.97
CA GLU A 391 20.61 12.46 -14.96
C GLU A 391 21.69 11.80 -14.10
N ASN A 392 21.36 11.15 -12.98
CA ASN A 392 22.39 10.52 -12.12
C ASN A 392 22.84 9.14 -12.64
N HIS A 393 22.00 8.43 -13.38
CA HIS A 393 22.32 7.06 -13.84
C HIS A 393 22.70 6.97 -15.32
N GLN A 394 22.89 8.12 -15.99
CA GLN A 394 23.36 8.17 -17.37
C GLN A 394 24.75 7.52 -17.52
N GLN A 395 24.96 6.89 -18.67
CA GLN A 395 26.21 6.24 -19.06
C GLN A 395 26.88 6.99 -20.22
N PRO A 396 28.20 6.81 -20.44
CA PRO A 396 28.91 7.51 -21.51
C PRO A 396 28.36 7.28 -22.93
N ASP A 397 27.67 6.15 -23.16
CA ASP A 397 27.05 5.82 -24.45
C ASP A 397 25.65 6.46 -24.64
N GLY A 398 25.19 7.25 -23.66
CA GLY A 398 23.87 7.88 -23.66
C GLY A 398 22.74 6.99 -23.15
N SER A 399 23.03 5.75 -22.74
CA SER A 399 22.06 4.90 -22.06
C SER A 399 21.85 5.34 -20.61
N VAL A 400 20.72 4.97 -20.01
CA VAL A 400 20.46 5.19 -18.58
C VAL A 400 20.31 3.85 -17.88
N ARG A 401 21.11 3.63 -16.83
CA ARG A 401 20.97 2.46 -15.97
C ARG A 401 19.73 2.61 -15.10
N VAL A 402 18.85 1.62 -15.13
CA VAL A 402 17.69 1.59 -14.23
C VAL A 402 18.18 1.21 -12.82
N PRO A 403 17.66 1.81 -11.72
CA PRO A 403 18.04 1.41 -10.36
C PRO A 403 17.68 -0.06 -10.08
N ARG A 404 18.43 -0.73 -9.20
CA ARG A 404 18.36 -2.20 -9.02
C ARG A 404 16.97 -2.70 -8.67
N ARG A 405 16.19 -1.90 -7.94
CA ARG A 405 14.84 -2.27 -7.52
C ARG A 405 13.87 -2.51 -8.68
N TRP A 406 14.15 -1.95 -9.85
CA TRP A 406 13.34 -2.13 -11.07
C TRP A 406 14.04 -3.00 -12.13
N CYS A 407 15.17 -3.62 -11.79
CA CYS A 407 15.82 -4.62 -12.63
C CYS A 407 15.30 -6.03 -12.28
N PRO A 408 15.14 -6.94 -13.26
CA PRO A 408 14.84 -8.34 -12.96
C PRO A 408 15.97 -8.96 -12.14
N SER A 409 15.62 -9.77 -11.14
CA SER A 409 16.58 -10.43 -10.24
C SER A 409 17.50 -11.44 -10.95
N SER A 410 17.19 -11.83 -12.18
CA SER A 410 17.91 -12.83 -12.98
C SER A 410 19.06 -12.32 -13.83
N GLU A 411 19.30 -11.00 -13.89
CA GLU A 411 20.40 -10.47 -14.69
C GLU A 411 21.58 -9.99 -13.83
N PRO A 412 22.82 -10.48 -14.11
CA PRO A 412 24.02 -10.06 -13.38
C PRO A 412 24.41 -8.59 -13.63
N LYS A 413 23.73 -7.89 -14.54
CA LYS A 413 23.87 -6.45 -14.80
C LYS A 413 22.49 -5.82 -14.87
N CYS A 414 22.29 -4.68 -14.19
CA CYS A 414 21.06 -3.91 -14.34
C CYS A 414 20.86 -3.47 -15.79
N TRP A 415 19.61 -3.47 -16.25
CA TRP A 415 19.24 -2.99 -17.58
C TRP A 415 19.66 -1.54 -17.79
N SER A 416 20.15 -1.26 -19.01
CA SER A 416 20.39 0.08 -19.52
C SER A 416 19.34 0.41 -20.58
N LEU A 417 18.60 1.50 -20.42
CA LEU A 417 17.73 2.02 -21.48
C LEU A 417 18.63 2.47 -22.64
N ASN A 418 18.61 1.75 -23.77
CA ASN A 418 19.42 2.06 -24.96
C ASN A 418 18.57 2.13 -26.24
N ASP A 419 19.09 2.80 -27.27
CA ASP A 419 18.40 3.05 -28.55
C ASP A 419 18.09 1.76 -29.35
N ARG A 420 18.86 0.68 -29.15
CA ARG A 420 18.63 -0.62 -29.82
C ARG A 420 17.46 -1.40 -29.22
N ASP A 421 17.24 -1.33 -27.92
CA ASP A 421 16.11 -1.98 -27.24
C ASP A 421 14.78 -1.25 -27.48
N VAL A 422 14.82 0.06 -27.74
CA VAL A 422 13.64 0.88 -28.08
C VAL A 422 13.18 0.68 -29.53
N ARG A 423 14.10 0.47 -30.48
CA ARG A 423 13.75 0.26 -31.91
C ARG A 423 13.71 -1.21 -32.37
N GLY A 424 14.35 -2.14 -31.65
CA GLY A 424 14.59 -3.51 -32.10
C GLY A 424 13.73 -4.62 -31.48
N ARG A 425 12.90 -4.34 -30.46
CA ARG A 425 12.11 -5.38 -29.75
C ARG A 425 10.62 -5.10 -29.67
N ALA A 426 10.01 -4.74 -30.79
CA ALA A 426 8.54 -4.71 -30.90
C ALA A 426 7.89 -6.11 -30.80
N GLU A 427 8.67 -7.20 -30.82
CA GLU A 427 8.16 -8.59 -30.75
C GLU A 427 8.29 -9.28 -29.37
N ARG A 428 8.91 -8.64 -28.37
CA ARG A 428 8.93 -9.16 -26.99
C ARG A 428 8.83 -8.00 -26.00
N ALA A 429 7.59 -7.59 -25.74
CA ALA A 429 7.31 -6.69 -24.62
C ALA A 429 7.68 -7.41 -23.30
N PRO A 430 8.40 -6.75 -22.38
CA PRO A 430 8.61 -7.30 -21.05
C PRO A 430 7.28 -7.30 -20.30
N HIS A 431 6.90 -8.46 -19.76
CA HIS A 431 5.81 -8.56 -18.82
C HIS A 431 6.19 -7.77 -17.57
N LEU A 432 5.60 -6.58 -17.39
CA LEU A 432 5.54 -5.96 -16.07
C LEU A 432 4.88 -6.97 -15.13
N VAL A 433 5.63 -7.40 -14.13
CA VAL A 433 5.14 -8.22 -13.04
C VAL A 433 4.07 -7.42 -12.30
N TRP A 434 2.81 -7.74 -12.57
CA TRP A 434 1.67 -7.25 -11.81
C TRP A 434 1.67 -7.92 -10.44
N LEU A 435 1.59 -7.09 -9.39
CA LEU A 435 1.39 -7.50 -8.01
C LEU A 435 0.25 -8.52 -7.85
N ARG A 436 0.50 -9.55 -7.04
CA ARG A 436 -0.52 -10.09 -6.13
C ARG A 436 -0.02 -10.03 -4.69
N SER A 437 -0.15 -8.85 -4.10
CA SER A 437 -0.26 -8.64 -2.67
C SER A 437 -1.65 -9.07 -2.20
N GLY A 438 -1.73 -10.01 -1.26
CA GLY A 438 -2.97 -10.43 -0.63
C GLY A 438 -2.79 -10.66 0.87
N ARG A 439 -2.77 -9.59 1.67
CA ARG A 439 -3.22 -9.57 3.07
C ARG A 439 -4.18 -8.39 3.22
N GLU A 440 -5.46 -8.71 3.34
CA GLU A 440 -6.23 -8.72 4.59
C GLU A 440 -6.55 -7.32 5.13
N LEU A 441 -7.65 -6.78 4.63
CA LEU A 441 -8.42 -5.74 5.32
C LEU A 441 -9.37 -6.42 6.31
N ARG A 442 -9.05 -6.35 7.60
CA ARG A 442 -10.00 -6.67 8.68
C ARG A 442 -11.11 -5.60 8.72
N ARG A 443 -12.35 -6.04 8.92
CA ARG A 443 -13.46 -5.19 9.39
C ARG A 443 -14.20 -5.85 10.57
N PRO A 444 -14.90 -5.04 11.39
CA PRO A 444 -15.07 -5.24 12.82
C PRO A 444 -16.34 -5.99 13.23
N SER A 445 -16.36 -6.36 14.51
CA SER A 445 -17.44 -7.00 15.27
C SER A 445 -18.82 -6.35 15.06
N ARG A 446 -19.85 -7.18 14.84
CA ARG A 446 -21.26 -6.81 15.04
C ARG A 446 -21.89 -7.68 16.13
N THR A 447 -22.38 -6.99 17.15
CA THR A 447 -23.39 -7.42 18.11
C THR A 447 -24.65 -7.93 17.41
N GLY A 448 -25.28 -8.94 18.02
CA GLY A 448 -26.34 -9.74 17.41
C GLY A 448 -27.67 -9.03 17.14
N ARG A 449 -28.39 -9.55 16.15
CA ARG A 449 -29.86 -9.66 16.08
C ARG A 449 -30.22 -10.73 15.04
N ARG A 450 -31.02 -11.73 15.45
CA ARG A 450 -31.65 -12.72 14.56
C ARG A 450 -32.77 -12.04 13.77
N VAL A 451 -32.81 -12.17 12.44
CA VAL A 451 -34.05 -12.24 11.63
C VAL A 451 -33.77 -12.94 10.28
N GLY A 452 -34.58 -13.96 9.95
CA GLY A 452 -35.13 -14.22 8.61
C GLY A 452 -34.23 -14.83 7.53
N GLY A 453 -34.51 -16.08 7.14
CA GLY A 453 -33.87 -16.75 6.02
C GLY A 453 -34.23 -16.14 4.66
N PHE A 454 -33.27 -16.21 3.72
CA PHE A 454 -33.53 -16.04 2.30
C PHE A 454 -32.55 -16.87 1.47
N ARG A 455 -33.08 -17.48 0.41
CA ARG A 455 -32.50 -18.48 -0.49
C ARG A 455 -31.19 -18.04 -1.15
N GLU A 456 -30.24 -18.97 -1.24
CA GLU A 456 -29.05 -18.87 -2.09
C GLU A 456 -29.44 -18.70 -3.57
N ARG A 457 -29.00 -17.59 -4.17
CA ARG A 457 -28.79 -17.46 -5.61
C ARG A 457 -27.33 -17.11 -5.85
N GLY A 458 -26.68 -17.95 -6.65
CA GLY A 458 -25.24 -17.94 -6.87
C GLY A 458 -24.69 -16.61 -7.39
N HIS A 459 -23.46 -16.32 -6.96
CA HIS A 459 -22.58 -15.36 -7.60
C HIS A 459 -21.44 -16.11 -8.29
N ARG A 460 -21.36 -15.90 -9.60
CA ARG A 460 -20.26 -16.35 -10.46
C ARG A 460 -19.01 -15.54 -10.10
N SER A 461 -17.93 -16.22 -9.74
CA SER A 461 -16.58 -15.63 -9.69
C SER A 461 -16.09 -15.28 -11.10
N PRO A 462 -15.28 -14.23 -11.28
CA PRO A 462 -14.55 -14.00 -12.53
C PRO A 462 -13.51 -15.11 -12.73
N ALA A 463 -13.29 -15.47 -13.99
CA ALA A 463 -12.65 -16.68 -14.43
C ALA A 463 -11.20 -16.91 -13.91
N GLY A 464 -10.91 -18.15 -13.50
CA GLY A 464 -9.71 -18.84 -13.98
C GLY A 464 -8.47 -18.99 -13.09
N THR A 465 -8.54 -19.01 -11.75
CA THR A 465 -7.39 -19.47 -10.94
C THR A 465 -7.83 -20.45 -9.84
N SER A 466 -7.62 -21.74 -10.08
CA SER A 466 -7.64 -22.76 -9.02
C SER A 466 -6.29 -22.77 -8.31
N ALA A 467 -6.26 -22.51 -7.00
CA ALA A 467 -5.09 -22.77 -6.16
C ALA A 467 -4.71 -24.28 -6.24
N PRO A 468 -3.41 -24.64 -6.08
CA PRO A 468 -3.03 -26.04 -5.94
C PRO A 468 -3.78 -26.69 -4.77
N LYS A 469 -4.27 -27.92 -4.98
CA LYS A 469 -5.01 -28.69 -3.97
C LYS A 469 -4.03 -29.27 -2.96
N GLY A 470 -4.20 -28.93 -1.68
CA GLY A 470 -3.69 -29.64 -0.52
C GLY A 470 -2.19 -29.52 -0.29
N ILE A 471 -1.79 -28.76 0.74
CA ILE A 471 -0.41 -28.77 1.23
C ILE A 471 -0.41 -29.38 2.63
N PHE A 472 0.42 -30.40 2.80
CA PHE A 472 0.70 -31.03 4.08
C PHE A 472 2.23 -30.99 4.29
N PRO A 473 2.73 -30.28 5.31
CA PRO A 473 4.11 -30.39 5.75
C PRO A 473 4.38 -31.78 6.38
N TRP A 474 5.52 -32.39 6.07
CA TRP A 474 6.02 -33.68 6.55
C TRP A 474 7.40 -33.50 7.20
N TYR A 475 7.86 -34.42 8.04
CA TYR A 475 9.21 -34.37 8.62
C TYR A 475 9.92 -35.71 8.36
N VAL A 476 11.18 -35.74 7.85
CA VAL A 476 12.28 -36.63 8.34
C VAL A 476 13.66 -36.26 7.72
N PRO A 477 14.82 -36.49 8.40
CA PRO A 477 15.33 -37.82 8.80
C PRO A 477 15.84 -37.97 10.27
N GLY A 478 15.44 -39.04 11.00
CA GLY A 478 16.04 -39.47 12.29
C GLY A 478 15.11 -40.01 13.39
N ALA A 479 13.80 -39.76 13.29
CA ALA A 479 12.65 -40.28 14.08
C ALA A 479 12.80 -40.52 15.60
N ASP A 480 12.22 -39.62 16.39
CA ASP A 480 11.15 -39.94 17.35
C ASP A 480 10.34 -38.67 17.66
N GLY A 481 9.03 -38.67 17.36
CA GLY A 481 8.10 -37.53 17.52
C GLY A 481 6.80 -37.70 16.71
N PHE A 482 5.73 -36.96 17.03
CA PHE A 482 4.40 -37.14 16.44
C PHE A 482 4.38 -37.02 14.90
N LEU A 483 5.18 -36.12 14.33
CA LEU A 483 5.30 -35.94 12.86
C LEU A 483 6.25 -36.94 12.18
N GLY A 484 7.12 -37.62 12.93
CA GLY A 484 7.98 -38.69 12.44
C GLY A 484 7.27 -40.04 12.29
N GLN A 485 6.00 -40.14 12.68
CA GLN A 485 5.16 -41.34 12.53
C GLN A 485 4.50 -41.45 11.14
N PHE A 486 4.68 -40.44 10.27
CA PHE A 486 4.15 -40.50 8.92
C PHE A 486 4.96 -41.47 8.06
N PRO A 487 4.30 -42.46 7.44
CA PRO A 487 5.02 -43.53 6.81
C PRO A 487 5.38 -43.18 5.36
N LEU A 488 6.51 -42.52 5.21
CA LEU A 488 7.19 -42.37 3.93
C LEU A 488 7.85 -43.69 3.53
N SER A 489 7.81 -43.99 2.25
CA SER A 489 8.48 -45.14 1.66
C SER A 489 9.37 -44.71 0.50
N GLN A 490 10.35 -45.51 0.16
CA GLN A 490 11.27 -45.23 -0.94
C GLN A 490 11.17 -46.26 -2.08
N ASP A 491 10.48 -47.38 -1.82
CA ASP A 491 10.52 -48.59 -2.65
C ASP A 491 9.16 -49.29 -2.81
N GLU A 492 8.22 -49.09 -1.89
CA GLU A 492 6.91 -49.76 -1.93
C GLU A 492 5.74 -48.81 -1.63
N THR A 493 4.54 -49.17 -2.08
CA THR A 493 3.25 -48.58 -1.64
C THR A 493 2.33 -49.72 -1.22
N VAL A 494 1.94 -49.75 0.05
CA VAL A 494 1.20 -50.88 0.62
C VAL A 494 -0.29 -50.53 0.78
N LEU A 495 -1.16 -51.31 0.13
CA LEU A 495 -2.61 -51.18 0.22
C LEU A 495 -3.11 -51.70 1.57
N PRO A 496 -4.03 -51.00 2.26
CA PRO A 496 -4.58 -51.50 3.52
C PRO A 496 -5.48 -52.71 3.26
N GLU A 497 -5.64 -53.57 4.27
CA GLU A 497 -6.64 -54.64 4.22
C GLU A 497 -8.04 -54.06 3.98
N SER A 498 -8.78 -54.63 3.02
CA SER A 498 -10.14 -54.20 2.70
C SER A 498 -10.98 -55.34 2.17
N GLN A 499 -12.25 -55.38 2.60
CA GLN A 499 -13.26 -56.33 2.11
C GLN A 499 -13.87 -55.92 0.76
N THR A 500 -13.57 -54.72 0.27
CA THR A 500 -14.03 -54.22 -1.04
C THR A 500 -12.84 -53.72 -1.87
N PRO A 501 -12.89 -53.79 -3.22
CA PRO A 501 -11.81 -53.31 -4.08
C PRO A 501 -11.48 -51.84 -3.80
N LEU A 502 -10.18 -51.54 -3.70
CA LEU A 502 -9.67 -50.21 -3.48
C LEU A 502 -9.03 -49.67 -4.76
N ASN A 503 -9.41 -48.45 -5.13
CA ASN A 503 -8.89 -47.79 -6.31
C ASN A 503 -7.74 -46.87 -5.90
N LEU A 504 -6.50 -47.37 -5.95
CA LEU A 504 -5.31 -46.61 -5.61
C LEU A 504 -4.94 -45.66 -6.75
N GLN A 505 -4.76 -44.39 -6.40
CA GLN A 505 -4.25 -43.36 -7.29
C GLN A 505 -3.00 -42.74 -6.67
N ILE A 506 -1.91 -42.70 -7.43
CA ILE A 506 -0.72 -41.92 -7.08
C ILE A 506 -0.87 -40.51 -7.61
N GLU A 507 -0.59 -39.53 -6.75
CA GLU A 507 -0.54 -38.11 -7.04
C GLU A 507 0.96 -37.75 -7.10
N PRO A 508 1.59 -37.66 -8.29
CA PRO A 508 2.98 -37.25 -8.40
C PRO A 508 3.13 -35.78 -7.99
N GLU A 509 4.14 -35.53 -7.16
CA GLU A 509 4.39 -34.24 -6.51
C GLU A 509 5.90 -33.98 -6.43
N VAL A 510 6.26 -32.83 -5.86
CA VAL A 510 7.63 -32.47 -5.54
C VAL A 510 7.79 -32.34 -4.03
N GLY A 511 8.80 -32.98 -3.48
CA GLY A 511 9.18 -32.86 -2.07
C GLY A 511 10.19 -31.75 -1.91
N LEU A 512 9.84 -30.70 -1.16
CA LEU A 512 10.71 -29.58 -0.86
C LEU A 512 11.23 -29.68 0.58
N ALA A 513 12.53 -29.85 0.73
CA ALA A 513 13.18 -29.82 2.03
C ALA A 513 13.54 -28.38 2.42
N CYS A 514 13.05 -27.94 3.57
CA CYS A 514 13.28 -26.61 4.13
C CYS A 514 13.91 -26.70 5.52
N ARG A 515 14.76 -25.73 5.86
CA ARG A 515 15.08 -25.41 7.25
C ARG A 515 13.95 -24.59 7.84
N VAL A 516 13.64 -24.84 9.10
CA VAL A 516 12.57 -24.16 9.84
C VAL A 516 13.18 -23.14 10.78
N ASN A 517 12.87 -21.87 10.55
CA ASN A 517 13.26 -20.81 11.46
C ASN A 517 12.13 -20.54 12.46
N TRP A 518 12.37 -20.84 13.74
CA TRP A 518 11.38 -20.68 14.81
C TRP A 518 11.45 -19.31 15.47
N ARG A 519 10.30 -18.79 15.91
CA ARG A 519 10.18 -17.66 16.84
C ARG A 519 9.22 -18.04 17.97
N GLY A 520 9.78 -18.64 19.02
CA GLY A 520 8.96 -19.31 20.04
C GLY A 520 8.26 -20.52 19.41
N ASP A 521 6.95 -20.64 19.63
CA ASP A 521 6.12 -21.74 19.09
C ASP A 521 5.54 -21.45 17.69
N VAL A 522 6.04 -20.40 17.03
CA VAL A 522 5.58 -19.96 15.70
C VAL A 522 6.68 -20.22 14.68
N VAL A 523 6.33 -20.72 13.50
CA VAL A 523 7.29 -20.85 12.39
C VAL A 523 7.43 -19.46 11.77
N ALA A 524 8.60 -18.84 11.93
CA ALA A 524 8.83 -17.48 11.45
C ALA A 524 9.13 -17.43 9.95
N SER A 525 9.84 -18.42 9.43
CA SER A 525 10.09 -18.60 8.00
C SER A 525 10.56 -20.01 7.67
N LEU A 526 10.51 -20.36 6.39
CA LEU A 526 11.02 -21.60 5.82
C LEU A 526 12.09 -21.29 4.77
N GLU A 527 13.26 -21.90 4.89
CA GLU A 527 14.37 -21.72 3.94
C GLU A 527 14.59 -23.02 3.14
N PRO A 528 14.30 -23.05 1.83
CA PRO A 528 14.49 -24.25 1.03
C PRO A 528 15.98 -24.54 0.87
N PHE A 529 16.35 -25.81 0.91
CA PHE A 529 17.74 -26.23 0.66
C PHE A 529 17.86 -27.43 -0.29
N ALA A 530 16.81 -28.23 -0.46
CA ALA A 530 16.81 -29.32 -1.41
C ALA A 530 15.40 -29.63 -1.94
N LEU A 531 15.30 -30.18 -3.16
CA LEU A 531 14.03 -30.62 -3.73
C LEU A 531 14.16 -31.91 -4.56
N GLY A 532 13.15 -32.77 -4.53
CA GLY A 532 13.19 -34.08 -5.17
C GLY A 532 11.82 -34.67 -5.47
N ALA A 533 11.80 -35.85 -6.08
CA ALA A 533 10.56 -36.56 -6.38
C ALA A 533 9.85 -37.00 -5.09
N PHE A 534 8.54 -36.73 -5.06
CA PHE A 534 7.65 -37.09 -3.96
C PHE A 534 6.32 -37.54 -4.55
N ASN A 535 5.54 -38.29 -3.78
CA ASN A 535 4.16 -38.51 -4.12
C ASN A 535 3.25 -38.62 -2.89
N ASP A 536 2.03 -38.14 -3.10
CA ASP A 536 0.91 -38.52 -2.26
C ASP A 536 0.20 -39.72 -2.88
N CYS A 537 -0.39 -40.58 -2.06
CA CYS A 537 -1.24 -41.65 -2.53
C CYS A 537 -2.63 -41.51 -1.94
N SER A 538 -3.62 -41.85 -2.73
CA SER A 538 -5.01 -41.71 -2.31
C SER A 538 -5.84 -42.91 -2.76
N ILE A 539 -6.69 -43.38 -1.86
CA ILE A 539 -7.58 -44.50 -2.12
C ILE A 539 -8.98 -43.96 -2.41
N ARG A 540 -9.53 -44.35 -3.56
CA ARG A 540 -10.90 -44.05 -3.99
C ARG A 540 -11.79 -45.26 -3.72
N ARG A 541 -13.05 -45.02 -3.35
CA ARG A 541 -14.07 -46.07 -3.32
C ARG A 541 -14.52 -46.39 -4.76
N PRO A 542 -14.98 -47.62 -5.04
CA PRO A 542 -15.61 -47.94 -6.32
C PRO A 542 -16.73 -46.94 -6.64
N ASN A 543 -16.77 -46.46 -7.89
CA ASN A 543 -17.75 -45.49 -8.41
C ASN A 543 -17.74 -44.07 -7.81
N ALA A 544 -16.74 -43.72 -6.99
CA ALA A 544 -16.60 -42.34 -6.50
C ALA A 544 -16.10 -41.40 -7.62
N PRO A 545 -16.69 -40.21 -7.84
CA PRO A 545 -16.02 -39.15 -8.59
C PRO A 545 -14.68 -38.83 -7.90
N LYS A 546 -13.64 -38.39 -8.64
CA LYS A 546 -12.28 -38.17 -8.12
C LYS A 546 -12.20 -37.03 -7.07
N ILE A 547 -12.75 -37.29 -5.89
CA ILE A 547 -12.59 -36.57 -4.64
C ILE A 547 -12.13 -37.63 -3.64
N SER A 548 -11.04 -37.36 -2.92
CA SER A 548 -10.33 -38.33 -2.09
C SER A 548 -11.16 -38.87 -0.94
N HIS A 549 -11.13 -40.19 -0.75
CA HIS A 549 -11.88 -40.85 0.34
C HIS A 549 -10.99 -41.22 1.54
N LYS A 550 -9.78 -41.75 1.31
CA LYS A 550 -8.80 -41.98 2.39
C LYS A 550 -7.41 -41.56 1.91
N LYS A 551 -6.78 -40.65 2.64
CA LYS A 551 -5.35 -40.32 2.57
C LYS A 551 -4.69 -40.82 3.86
N ASN A 552 -3.39 -41.13 3.84
CA ASN A 552 -2.60 -41.45 5.05
C ASN A 552 -3.07 -42.71 5.83
N TRP A 553 -3.22 -43.86 5.17
CA TRP A 553 -3.81 -45.07 5.79
C TRP A 553 -2.83 -46.03 6.49
N GLY A 554 -1.52 -45.78 6.46
CA GLY A 554 -0.53 -46.65 7.07
C GLY A 554 0.78 -46.68 6.31
N ALA A 555 1.69 -47.58 6.71
CA ALA A 555 3.02 -47.77 6.15
C ALA A 555 3.04 -47.60 4.62
N ALA A 556 3.93 -46.77 4.07
CA ALA A 556 4.09 -46.57 2.64
C ALA A 556 2.89 -45.94 1.90
N SER A 557 2.06 -45.14 2.56
CA SER A 557 1.00 -44.36 1.88
C SER A 557 1.52 -43.13 1.12
N LYS A 558 2.81 -42.84 1.21
CA LYS A 558 3.51 -41.75 0.50
C LYS A 558 4.92 -42.18 0.21
N GLY A 559 5.57 -41.52 -0.73
CA GLY A 559 6.95 -41.80 -1.06
C GLY A 559 7.79 -40.55 -1.26
N VAL A 560 9.08 -40.73 -1.01
CA VAL A 560 10.10 -39.71 -1.15
C VAL A 560 11.36 -40.32 -1.76
N ALA A 561 11.92 -39.67 -2.78
CA ALA A 561 13.16 -40.13 -3.39
C ALA A 561 14.34 -40.07 -2.40
N ARG A 562 15.39 -40.86 -2.65
CA ARG A 562 16.64 -40.80 -1.87
C ARG A 562 17.53 -39.63 -2.24
N GLN A 563 17.42 -39.18 -3.49
CA GLN A 563 18.27 -38.15 -4.08
C GLN A 563 17.46 -36.88 -4.24
N PHE A 564 18.06 -35.75 -3.92
CA PHE A 564 17.46 -34.43 -4.08
C PHE A 564 18.43 -33.55 -4.88
N PHE A 565 17.89 -32.57 -5.58
CA PHE A 565 18.65 -31.45 -6.10
C PHE A 565 18.85 -30.43 -4.98
N GLU A 566 20.04 -29.87 -4.87
CA GLU A 566 20.24 -28.70 -4.03
C GLU A 566 19.49 -27.51 -4.64
N VAL A 567 18.78 -26.75 -3.80
CA VAL A 567 18.09 -25.54 -4.21
C VAL A 567 18.36 -24.43 -3.21
N SER A 568 18.60 -23.21 -3.67
CA SER A 568 18.78 -22.03 -2.82
C SER A 568 17.46 -21.27 -2.59
N ASP A 569 16.54 -21.39 -3.53
CA ASP A 569 15.26 -20.67 -3.59
C ASP A 569 14.32 -21.33 -4.60
N LEU A 570 13.07 -20.88 -4.63
CA LEU A 570 12.05 -21.31 -5.60
C LEU A 570 11.74 -20.22 -6.63
N THR A 571 12.67 -19.28 -6.88
CA THR A 571 12.40 -18.20 -7.81
C THR A 571 12.23 -18.72 -9.24
N PRO A 572 11.48 -18.01 -10.10
CA PRO A 572 11.26 -18.42 -11.49
C PRO A 572 12.54 -18.66 -12.31
N ASP A 573 13.62 -17.96 -11.96
CA ASP A 573 14.93 -18.06 -12.61
C ASP A 573 15.94 -18.86 -11.77
N GLY A 574 15.49 -19.44 -10.66
CA GLY A 574 16.30 -20.23 -9.74
C GLY A 574 16.49 -21.68 -10.21
N PRO A 575 17.07 -22.56 -9.37
CA PRO A 575 17.41 -23.94 -9.73
C PRO A 575 16.24 -24.79 -10.25
N THR A 576 14.99 -24.38 -9.97
CA THR A 576 13.77 -25.09 -10.44
C THR A 576 13.39 -24.79 -11.90
N ALA A 577 13.98 -23.76 -12.52
CA ALA A 577 13.67 -23.33 -13.89
C ALA A 577 13.92 -24.41 -14.94
N THR A 578 14.91 -25.27 -14.69
CA THR A 578 15.37 -26.33 -15.60
C THR A 578 14.85 -27.70 -15.21
N LEU A 579 14.06 -27.80 -14.14
CA LEU A 579 13.58 -29.07 -13.63
C LEU A 579 12.19 -29.41 -14.17
N ARG A 580 11.94 -30.70 -14.37
CA ARG A 580 10.66 -31.23 -14.83
C ARG A 580 10.21 -32.40 -13.97
N LEU A 581 8.90 -32.52 -13.75
CA LEU A 581 8.25 -33.60 -13.02
C LEU A 581 7.49 -34.46 -14.01
N ASN A 582 7.74 -35.76 -14.01
CA ASN A 582 6.92 -36.73 -14.73
C ASN A 582 6.64 -37.95 -13.86
N CYS A 583 5.68 -38.76 -14.31
CA CYS A 583 5.31 -40.00 -13.63
C CYS A 583 5.00 -41.07 -14.66
N HIS A 584 5.62 -42.24 -14.50
CA HIS A 584 5.39 -43.42 -15.32
C HIS A 584 4.79 -44.53 -14.45
N LEU A 585 3.99 -45.38 -15.09
CA LEU A 585 3.45 -46.61 -14.53
C LEU A 585 4.04 -47.77 -15.31
N HIS A 586 4.75 -48.66 -14.62
CA HIS A 586 5.22 -49.93 -15.14
C HIS A 586 4.24 -50.99 -14.65
N THR A 587 3.43 -51.51 -15.55
CA THR A 587 2.43 -52.52 -15.20
C THR A 587 3.09 -53.87 -14.90
N ALA A 588 2.39 -54.73 -14.17
CA ALA A 588 2.92 -56.05 -13.78
C ALA A 588 3.36 -56.95 -14.96
N ASP A 589 2.88 -56.70 -16.17
CA ASP A 589 3.28 -57.38 -17.41
C ASP A 589 4.52 -56.75 -18.10
N GLY A 590 5.12 -55.72 -17.48
CA GLY A 590 6.36 -55.10 -17.91
C GLY A 590 6.21 -53.98 -18.95
N GLN A 591 4.98 -53.51 -19.20
CA GLN A 591 4.74 -52.36 -20.08
C GLN A 591 4.90 -51.04 -19.33
N GLU A 592 5.51 -50.06 -19.98
CA GLU A 592 5.67 -48.71 -19.45
C GLU A 592 4.66 -47.76 -20.08
N HIS A 593 3.97 -47.01 -19.23
CA HIS A 593 2.99 -46.01 -19.64
C HIS A 593 3.23 -44.67 -18.95
N GLU A 594 3.07 -43.58 -19.68
CA GLU A 594 3.01 -42.24 -19.08
C GLU A 594 1.74 -42.11 -18.23
N TYR A 595 1.92 -41.87 -16.93
CA TYR A 595 0.82 -41.76 -15.96
C TYR A 595 0.56 -40.30 -15.57
N GLY A 596 1.62 -39.50 -15.44
CA GLY A 596 1.59 -38.05 -15.26
C GLY A 596 2.11 -37.32 -16.48
N VAL A 597 1.62 -36.11 -16.71
CA VAL A 597 2.12 -35.24 -17.79
C VAL A 597 3.48 -34.70 -17.40
N ASP A 598 4.45 -34.80 -18.32
CA ASP A 598 5.74 -34.15 -18.18
C ASP A 598 5.56 -32.63 -18.04
N SER A 599 5.79 -32.12 -16.83
CA SER A 599 5.42 -30.78 -16.41
C SER A 599 6.62 -30.00 -15.89
N PRO A 600 6.83 -28.75 -16.35
CA PRO A 600 7.90 -27.91 -15.83
C PRO A 600 7.65 -27.56 -14.37
N LEU A 601 8.69 -27.69 -13.54
CA LEU A 601 8.61 -27.33 -12.11
C LEU A 601 8.35 -25.84 -11.90
N LEU A 602 8.74 -25.00 -12.85
CA LEU A 602 8.42 -23.57 -12.86
C LEU A 602 6.92 -23.30 -12.68
N GLY A 603 6.04 -24.17 -13.22
CA GLY A 603 4.59 -24.05 -13.04
C GLY A 603 4.11 -24.35 -11.61
N TYR A 604 4.98 -24.92 -10.78
CA TYR A 604 4.72 -25.38 -9.41
C TYR A 604 5.49 -24.56 -8.38
N SER A 605 6.63 -23.97 -8.78
CA SER A 605 7.40 -22.97 -8.03
C SER A 605 6.97 -21.53 -8.33
N TYR A 606 5.95 -21.30 -9.19
CA TYR A 606 5.52 -19.98 -9.69
C TYR A 606 5.24 -18.92 -8.61
N TYR A 607 5.08 -19.33 -7.35
CA TYR A 607 4.89 -18.40 -6.22
C TYR A 607 6.19 -18.10 -5.45
N GLY A 608 7.32 -18.76 -5.69
CA GLY A 608 8.61 -18.44 -5.07
C GLY A 608 8.53 -18.31 -3.54
N GLU A 609 9.03 -17.20 -3.01
CA GLU A 609 8.90 -16.83 -1.59
C GLU A 609 7.44 -16.74 -1.11
N VAL A 610 6.49 -16.35 -1.99
CA VAL A 610 5.05 -16.30 -1.67
C VAL A 610 4.48 -17.70 -1.38
N LEU A 611 5.03 -18.76 -1.99
CA LEU A 611 4.62 -20.13 -1.65
C LEU A 611 5.03 -20.45 -0.21
N LEU A 612 6.28 -20.14 0.15
CA LEU A 612 6.85 -20.43 1.46
C LEU A 612 6.22 -19.59 2.55
N ASP A 613 5.93 -18.31 2.28
CA ASP A 613 5.18 -17.44 3.19
C ASP A 613 3.76 -17.97 3.42
N TRP A 614 3.09 -18.44 2.37
CA TRP A 614 1.78 -19.06 2.48
C TRP A 614 1.83 -20.36 3.29
N ILE A 615 2.86 -21.20 3.09
CA ILE A 615 3.04 -22.43 3.87
C ILE A 615 3.31 -22.09 5.34
N THR A 616 4.14 -21.08 5.60
CA THR A 616 4.46 -20.57 6.94
C THR A 616 3.18 -20.08 7.63
N GLU A 617 2.36 -19.27 6.95
CA GLU A 617 1.08 -18.80 7.47
C GLU A 617 0.11 -19.97 7.76
N ARG A 618 0.12 -21.00 6.92
CA ARG A 618 -0.70 -22.20 7.14
C ARG A 618 -0.24 -23.00 8.35
N LEU A 619 1.07 -23.16 8.54
CA LEU A 619 1.62 -23.81 9.72
C LEU A 619 1.13 -23.14 11.00
N ASP A 620 1.07 -21.80 11.03
CA ASP A 620 0.66 -21.06 12.22
C ASP A 620 -0.85 -21.06 12.47
N ASN A 621 -1.67 -21.09 11.40
CA ASN A 621 -3.10 -20.82 11.51
C ASN A 621 -4.01 -22.02 11.21
N GLN A 622 -3.50 -23.08 10.58
CA GLN A 622 -4.32 -24.24 10.25
C GLN A 622 -4.66 -25.01 11.52
N LYS A 623 -5.95 -25.26 11.74
CA LYS A 623 -6.47 -26.05 12.86
C LYS A 623 -7.16 -27.29 12.34
N GLY A 624 -6.79 -28.43 12.91
CA GLY A 624 -7.43 -29.71 12.65
C GLY A 624 -8.79 -29.81 13.32
N SER A 625 -9.56 -30.82 12.91
CA SER A 625 -10.84 -31.18 13.53
C SER A 625 -10.78 -32.58 14.14
N ALA A 626 -11.83 -33.01 14.84
CA ALA A 626 -11.91 -34.38 15.37
C ALA A 626 -11.82 -35.45 14.26
N ASP A 627 -12.27 -35.12 13.03
CA ASP A 627 -12.20 -36.01 11.87
C ASP A 627 -10.90 -35.86 11.06
N THR A 628 -10.14 -34.79 11.31
CA THR A 628 -8.86 -34.48 10.65
C THR A 628 -7.79 -34.02 11.67
N PRO A 629 -7.44 -34.84 12.68
CA PRO A 629 -6.59 -34.42 13.79
C PRO A 629 -5.14 -34.10 13.37
N LEU A 630 -4.75 -34.53 12.16
CA LEU A 630 -3.41 -34.36 11.60
C LEU A 630 -3.25 -33.10 10.74
N GLU A 631 -4.25 -32.22 10.73
CA GLU A 631 -4.24 -30.98 9.96
C GLU A 631 -3.70 -29.76 10.74
N ASP A 632 -3.56 -29.82 12.08
CA ASP A 632 -2.92 -28.75 12.88
C ASP A 632 -1.38 -28.89 12.89
N VAL A 633 -0.76 -28.83 11.72
CA VAL A 633 0.63 -29.26 11.55
C VAL A 633 1.62 -28.40 12.34
N GLY A 634 1.36 -27.10 12.51
CA GLY A 634 2.20 -26.25 13.36
C GLY A 634 2.20 -26.67 14.83
N ALA A 635 1.02 -26.95 15.41
CA ALA A 635 0.95 -27.45 16.79
C ALA A 635 1.67 -28.81 16.95
N LEU A 636 1.60 -29.65 15.93
CA LEU A 636 2.30 -30.92 15.90
C LEU A 636 3.82 -30.74 15.81
N MET A 637 4.30 -29.77 15.02
CA MET A 637 5.73 -29.42 14.94
C MET A 637 6.25 -28.90 16.29
N VAL A 638 5.47 -28.06 16.97
CA VAL A 638 5.79 -27.61 18.34
C VAL A 638 5.83 -28.78 19.31
N SER A 639 4.83 -29.67 19.27
CA SER A 639 4.77 -30.85 20.15
C SER A 639 5.93 -31.84 19.94
N ALA A 640 6.49 -31.84 18.72
CA ALA A 640 7.63 -32.67 18.33
C ALA A 640 8.99 -32.04 18.72
N GLY A 641 9.00 -30.93 19.44
CA GLY A 641 10.22 -30.28 19.91
C GLY A 641 10.88 -29.37 18.88
N HIS A 642 10.07 -28.64 18.10
CA HIS A 642 10.52 -27.58 17.17
C HIS A 642 11.56 -28.09 16.16
N PRO A 643 11.17 -28.99 15.23
CA PRO A 643 12.12 -29.59 14.30
C PRO A 643 12.84 -28.54 13.44
N GLU A 644 14.15 -28.73 13.25
CA GLU A 644 15.00 -27.85 12.45
C GLU A 644 14.77 -27.97 10.94
N HIS A 645 14.21 -29.09 10.49
CA HIS A 645 14.01 -29.39 9.07
C HIS A 645 12.57 -29.87 8.84
N VAL A 646 12.01 -29.58 7.67
CA VAL A 646 10.68 -30.04 7.24
C VAL A 646 10.72 -30.38 5.75
N LEU A 647 9.98 -31.40 5.34
CA LEU A 647 9.75 -31.81 3.95
C LEU A 647 8.32 -31.47 3.55
N ILE A 648 8.11 -30.64 2.54
CA ILE A 648 6.77 -30.20 2.13
C ILE A 648 6.44 -30.81 0.77
N GLY A 649 5.30 -31.50 0.70
CA GLY A 649 4.76 -31.97 -0.59
C GLY A 649 4.09 -30.80 -1.32
N ILE A 650 4.57 -30.50 -2.52
CA ILE A 650 4.00 -29.47 -3.40
C ILE A 650 3.21 -30.18 -4.49
N GLY A 651 1.89 -30.21 -4.30
CA GLY A 651 0.94 -30.88 -5.16
C GLY A 651 0.52 -30.03 -6.35
N ALA A 652 0.77 -30.53 -7.56
CA ALA A 652 0.29 -29.87 -8.77
C ALA A 652 0.11 -30.86 -9.91
N THR A 653 -0.77 -31.82 -9.70
CA THR A 653 -0.87 -32.97 -10.59
C THR A 653 -1.57 -32.63 -11.91
N LYS A 654 -0.92 -32.98 -13.02
CA LYS A 654 -1.55 -33.17 -14.32
C LYS A 654 -1.39 -34.64 -14.71
N TYR A 655 -2.51 -35.31 -14.97
CA TYR A 655 -2.52 -36.71 -15.37
C TYR A 655 -2.63 -36.83 -16.89
N THR A 656 -2.06 -37.88 -17.46
CA THR A 656 -2.40 -38.30 -18.83
C THR A 656 -3.83 -38.87 -18.85
N PRO A 657 -4.48 -39.04 -20.02
CA PRO A 657 -5.77 -39.73 -20.09
C PRO A 657 -5.77 -41.10 -19.40
N LEU A 658 -4.64 -41.82 -19.42
CA LEU A 658 -4.47 -43.07 -18.70
C LEU A 658 -4.46 -42.85 -17.18
N GLY A 659 -3.65 -41.93 -16.66
CA GLY A 659 -3.66 -41.58 -15.23
C GLY A 659 -4.99 -41.01 -14.74
N GLU A 660 -5.77 -40.40 -15.63
CA GLU A 660 -7.12 -39.95 -15.34
C GLU A 660 -8.13 -41.11 -15.25
N SER A 661 -7.92 -42.20 -15.96
CA SER A 661 -8.89 -43.30 -16.09
C SER A 661 -8.49 -44.59 -15.37
N THR A 662 -7.23 -44.73 -14.94
CA THR A 662 -6.65 -45.99 -14.45
C THR A 662 -6.17 -45.90 -13.00
N TYR A 663 -6.52 -46.92 -12.21
CA TYR A 663 -6.04 -47.11 -10.84
C TYR A 663 -4.95 -48.19 -10.80
N LEU A 664 -3.97 -47.99 -9.92
CA LEU A 664 -2.82 -48.88 -9.79
C LEU A 664 -3.25 -50.23 -9.23
N GLN A 665 -2.66 -51.30 -9.76
CA GLN A 665 -2.88 -52.68 -9.36
C GLN A 665 -1.70 -53.23 -8.57
N ALA A 666 -1.92 -54.31 -7.82
CA ALA A 666 -0.85 -55.02 -7.14
C ALA A 666 0.16 -55.57 -8.17
N GLY A 667 1.46 -55.32 -7.93
CA GLY A 667 2.53 -55.70 -8.84
C GLY A 667 3.00 -54.57 -9.77
N ASP A 668 2.18 -53.53 -9.97
CA ASP A 668 2.59 -52.33 -10.70
C ASP A 668 3.74 -51.61 -9.96
N GLU A 669 4.59 -50.92 -10.70
CA GLU A 669 5.61 -50.03 -10.18
C GLU A 669 5.35 -48.61 -10.69
N ALA A 670 5.20 -47.67 -9.78
CA ALA A 670 5.06 -46.26 -10.12
C ALA A 670 6.41 -45.57 -9.97
N VAL A 671 6.78 -44.82 -11.01
CA VAL A 671 8.05 -44.11 -11.09
C VAL A 671 7.75 -42.62 -11.18
N VAL A 672 7.98 -41.90 -10.08
CA VAL A 672 7.91 -40.43 -10.06
C VAL A 672 9.32 -39.88 -10.17
N ARG A 673 9.55 -39.01 -11.14
CA ARG A 673 10.89 -38.50 -11.43
C ARG A 673 10.88 -36.99 -11.59
N VAL A 674 11.79 -36.35 -10.87
CA VAL A 674 12.20 -34.96 -11.12
C VAL A 674 13.55 -35.01 -11.82
N TYR A 675 13.69 -34.38 -12.98
CA TYR A 675 14.92 -34.38 -13.75
C TYR A 675 15.25 -33.00 -14.32
N SER A 676 16.53 -32.75 -14.58
CA SER A 676 16.98 -31.52 -15.22
C SER A 676 16.93 -31.64 -16.74
N THR A 677 16.52 -30.58 -17.43
CA THR A 677 16.62 -30.47 -18.89
C THR A 677 18.02 -30.09 -19.38
N GLU A 678 18.91 -29.71 -18.46
CA GLU A 678 20.25 -29.21 -18.78
C GLU A 678 21.38 -30.15 -18.33
N SER A 679 21.04 -31.24 -17.63
CA SER A 679 21.99 -32.27 -17.19
C SER A 679 21.31 -33.63 -17.06
N ASP A 680 22.11 -34.70 -16.96
CA ASP A 680 21.60 -36.07 -16.74
C ASP A 680 21.15 -36.33 -15.30
N ALA A 681 21.16 -35.31 -14.43
CA ALA A 681 20.77 -35.45 -13.03
C ALA A 681 19.26 -35.69 -12.88
N ALA A 682 18.90 -36.64 -12.01
CA ALA A 682 17.52 -36.97 -11.69
C ALA A 682 17.36 -37.38 -10.22
N SER A 683 16.25 -36.96 -9.64
CA SER A 683 15.69 -37.47 -8.39
C SER A 683 14.55 -38.42 -8.78
N GLU A 684 14.67 -39.70 -8.44
CA GLU A 684 13.72 -40.72 -8.86
C GLU A 684 13.20 -41.51 -7.65
N LEU A 685 11.89 -41.68 -7.61
CA LEU A 685 11.15 -42.46 -6.64
C LEU A 685 10.45 -43.60 -7.36
N ARG A 686 10.80 -44.85 -7.01
CA ARG A 686 10.20 -46.05 -7.58
C ARG A 686 9.46 -46.79 -6.48
N GLN A 687 8.16 -46.97 -6.62
CA GLN A 687 7.36 -47.67 -5.62
C GLN A 687 6.56 -48.80 -6.23
N ARG A 688 6.82 -50.02 -5.75
CA ARG A 688 6.04 -51.21 -6.10
C ARG A 688 4.77 -51.28 -5.28
N VAL A 689 3.63 -51.43 -5.94
CA VAL A 689 2.33 -51.56 -5.30
C VAL A 689 2.17 -52.98 -4.76
N ARG A 690 1.92 -53.09 -3.46
CA ARG A 690 1.72 -54.38 -2.77
C ARG A 690 0.41 -54.39 -1.99
N THR A 691 -0.21 -55.56 -1.90
CA THR A 691 -1.28 -55.84 -0.93
C THR A 691 -0.67 -56.29 0.39
N VAL A 692 -1.27 -55.91 1.53
CA VAL A 692 -0.98 -56.57 2.81
C VAL A 692 -1.24 -58.07 2.64
N ARG A 693 -0.26 -58.90 3.04
CA ARG A 693 -0.40 -60.36 3.06
C ARG A 693 -1.04 -60.82 4.34
#